data_AF-A0A498LB35-F1
#
_entry.id   AF-A0A498LB35-F1
#
_cell.length_a   1.000
_cell.length_b   1.000
_cell.length_c   1.000
_cell.angle_alpha   90.00
_cell.angle_beta   90.00
_cell.angle_gamma   90.00
#
_symmetry.space_group_name_H-M   'P 1'
#
loop_
_entity.id
_entity.type
_entity.pdbx_description
1 polymer ?
#
loop_
_entity_poly.entity_id
_entity_poly.type
_entity_poly.pdbx_seq_one_letter_code
_entity_poly.pdbx_strand_id
1 'polypeptide(L)'
;MGLTGRKSEKGPVCWRRRVKSEYMRLRQLKRFRRADEVKSMFSSNRQKILERTDILNQEWKLRRIQPVHIMTPVSSLRGTRECTVDSGFSEFSRQVIPLKTLNAVASVPVMYSWSPLQQNFMVEDETVLHNIPYMGDEILDQDGTFIEELIKNYDGKVHGDRECGFINDEIFVELVSALNQYSDNEEDDEEEDQHDCKFEKMDLCDGKDDTEDPHKDQLNSESRNNDRSKKFPSDKIFEAISSMFPDKGSTEELKEKYKELTEQQLPGALPPECTPNIDGPNAKSVQREQSLHSFHTLFCRRCFKYDCFLHPFHATPNTYKRKNMENLVDSKPCGIYCYMYMDGIVREYPAGVVAERAKTPSKRTAGRRRGRHPNSNSRPSTPTVNAETKDTDSDREGGADGNDCNDKDDDDKKDETTSSSEANSRCQTPVKLKLSSEPPENVDWSGAEASLFRVLIGTYYDNFCAIARLIGTKTCRQVYEFRVKESSIIARAPAVDENTPQRKKKRKHRLWATHCRKIQLKKDGSSNHVYNYQPCDHPRQPCDSSCPCVTAQNFCEKFCQCSSECQNRFPGCRCKAQCNTKQCPCYLAVRECDPDLCLTCGAADHWDSKNVSCKNCSIQRGAKKHLLLAPSDVAGWGIFIKEPVQKNEFISEYCGEIISQDEADRRGKVYDKYMCSFLFNLNNDFVVDATRKGNKIRFANHSVNPNCYAKVMMVNGDHRIGIFAKRAIQTGEELFFDYR
;
A
#
# COMPACT_ATOMS: atom_id res chain seq x y z
N MET A 1 0.53 -44.72 46.41
CA MET A 1 1.17 -43.45 45.97
C MET A 1 0.06 -42.49 45.57
N GLY A 2 0.21 -41.20 45.86
CA GLY A 2 -0.89 -40.24 45.81
C GLY A 2 -1.36 -39.87 44.40
N LEU A 3 -2.63 -39.47 44.30
CA LEU A 3 -3.19 -38.77 43.14
C LEU A 3 -2.59 -37.36 43.11
N THR A 4 -1.75 -37.05 42.12
CA THR A 4 -1.36 -35.66 41.85
C THR A 4 -2.57 -34.91 41.27
N GLY A 5 -2.97 -33.82 41.91
CA GLY A 5 -4.15 -33.04 41.53
C GLY A 5 -4.06 -32.51 40.09
N ARG A 6 -5.17 -32.57 39.35
CA ARG A 6 -5.30 -31.82 38.10
C ARG A 6 -5.43 -30.34 38.44
N LYS A 7 -4.62 -29.48 37.83
CA LYS A 7 -4.87 -28.03 37.83
C LYS A 7 -6.28 -27.76 37.30
N SER A 8 -7.05 -26.95 38.01
CA SER A 8 -8.45 -26.64 37.65
C SER A 8 -8.52 -25.51 36.61
N GLU A 9 -7.91 -25.73 35.44
CA GLU A 9 -8.04 -24.78 34.33
C GLU A 9 -9.52 -24.64 33.92
N LYS A 10 -10.09 -23.46 34.18
CA LYS A 10 -11.50 -23.16 33.89
C LYS A 10 -11.78 -23.28 32.40
N GLY A 11 -12.55 -24.31 32.02
CA GLY A 11 -12.90 -24.59 30.64
C GLY A 11 -13.70 -23.44 29.97
N PRO A 12 -13.68 -23.32 28.62
CA PRO A 12 -14.18 -22.14 27.90
C PRO A 12 -15.62 -21.71 28.21
N VAL A 13 -16.50 -22.67 28.55
CA VAL A 13 -17.90 -22.41 28.92
C VAL A 13 -18.02 -21.63 30.23
N CYS A 14 -17.08 -21.80 31.17
CA CYS A 14 -17.02 -21.03 32.41
C CYS A 14 -16.75 -19.55 32.11
N TRP A 15 -15.74 -19.27 31.28
CA TRP A 15 -15.40 -17.91 30.84
C TRP A 15 -16.56 -17.24 30.08
N ARG A 16 -17.21 -17.91 29.12
CA ARG A 16 -18.41 -17.36 28.44
C ARG A 16 -19.52 -16.96 29.42
N ARG A 17 -19.80 -17.78 30.44
CA ARG A 17 -20.77 -17.45 31.50
C ARG A 17 -20.33 -16.25 32.34
N ARG A 18 -19.04 -16.13 32.67
CA ARG A 18 -18.48 -14.98 33.41
C ARG A 18 -18.58 -13.69 32.60
N VAL A 19 -18.18 -13.71 31.32
CA VAL A 19 -18.33 -12.60 30.35
C VAL A 19 -19.79 -12.13 30.30
N LYS A 20 -20.75 -13.06 30.13
CA LYS A 20 -22.19 -12.76 30.07
C LYS A 20 -22.71 -12.11 31.37
N SER A 21 -22.22 -12.55 32.52
CA SER A 21 -22.58 -12.00 33.84
C SER A 21 -22.02 -10.59 34.05
N GLU A 22 -20.72 -10.39 33.83
CA GLU A 22 -20.05 -9.09 34.00
C GLU A 22 -20.56 -8.03 33.01
N TYR A 23 -20.77 -8.41 31.75
CA TYR A 23 -21.40 -7.54 30.75
C TYR A 23 -22.79 -7.07 31.21
N MET A 24 -23.62 -7.96 31.77
CA MET A 24 -24.95 -7.59 32.28
C MET A 24 -24.86 -6.69 33.51
N ARG A 25 -23.91 -6.94 34.43
CA ARG A 25 -23.65 -6.10 35.61
C ARG A 25 -23.22 -4.68 35.21
N LEU A 26 -22.22 -4.56 34.33
CA LEU A 26 -21.72 -3.28 33.82
C LEU A 26 -22.79 -2.52 33.05
N ARG A 27 -23.57 -3.20 32.19
CA ARG A 27 -24.67 -2.60 31.42
C ARG A 27 -25.80 -2.09 32.32
N GLN A 28 -26.13 -2.79 33.41
CA GLN A 28 -27.07 -2.29 34.42
C GLN A 28 -26.50 -1.07 35.16
N LEU A 29 -25.26 -1.14 35.64
CA LEU A 29 -24.61 -0.06 36.37
C LEU A 29 -24.51 1.23 35.53
N LYS A 30 -24.10 1.13 34.26
CA LYS A 30 -24.12 2.26 33.31
C LYS A 30 -25.53 2.77 33.05
N ARG A 31 -26.52 1.90 32.91
CA ARG A 31 -27.93 2.31 32.70
C ARG A 31 -28.46 3.13 33.87
N PHE A 32 -28.14 2.76 35.11
CA PHE A 32 -28.53 3.54 36.29
C PHE A 32 -27.74 4.87 36.36
N ARG A 33 -26.41 4.85 36.22
CA ARG A 33 -25.59 6.09 36.27
C ARG A 33 -26.02 7.10 35.19
N ARG A 34 -26.24 6.64 33.96
CA ARG A 34 -26.69 7.49 32.84
C ARG A 34 -28.17 7.87 32.90
N ALA A 35 -28.98 7.35 33.83
CA ALA A 35 -30.42 7.63 33.85
C ALA A 35 -30.72 9.13 34.07
N ASP A 36 -30.08 9.75 35.06
CA ASP A 36 -30.29 11.17 35.36
C ASP A 36 -29.56 12.10 34.36
N GLU A 37 -28.39 11.70 33.86
CA GLU A 37 -27.71 12.37 32.73
C GLU A 37 -28.63 12.43 31.50
N VAL A 38 -29.20 11.29 31.11
CA VAL A 38 -30.11 11.16 29.96
C VAL A 38 -31.42 11.93 30.20
N LYS A 39 -31.96 11.94 31.42
CA LYS A 39 -33.14 12.74 31.80
C LYS A 39 -32.88 14.25 31.70
N SER A 40 -31.70 14.71 32.12
CA SER A 40 -31.25 16.09 31.93
C SER A 40 -31.09 16.43 30.44
N MET A 41 -30.44 15.55 29.67
CA MET A 41 -30.25 15.71 28.22
C MET A 41 -31.57 15.70 27.44
N PHE A 42 -32.55 14.87 27.81
CA PHE A 42 -33.90 14.92 27.26
C PHE A 42 -34.61 16.23 27.56
N SER A 43 -34.41 16.80 28.75
CA SER A 43 -35.00 18.09 29.15
C SER A 43 -34.38 19.25 28.34
N SER A 44 -33.05 19.28 28.20
CA SER A 44 -32.33 20.23 27.33
C SER A 44 -32.73 20.08 25.86
N ASN A 45 -32.88 18.84 25.37
CA ASN A 45 -33.32 18.58 24.00
C ASN A 45 -34.80 18.97 23.79
N ARG A 46 -35.67 18.79 24.80
CA ARG A 46 -37.07 19.23 24.74
C ARG A 46 -37.17 20.75 24.62
N GLN A 47 -36.30 21.51 25.31
CA GLN A 47 -36.21 22.96 25.14
C GLN A 47 -35.83 23.35 23.70
N LYS A 48 -34.79 22.73 23.14
CA LYS A 48 -34.37 22.93 21.74
C LYS A 48 -35.45 22.52 20.72
N ILE A 49 -36.26 21.50 21.04
CA ILE A 49 -37.41 21.11 20.22
C ILE A 49 -38.47 22.21 20.28
N LEU A 50 -38.86 22.68 21.47
CA LEU A 50 -39.87 23.73 21.65
C LEU A 50 -39.51 24.99 20.86
N GLU A 51 -38.30 25.52 21.06
CA GLU A 51 -37.78 26.70 20.36
C GLU A 51 -37.85 26.55 18.83
N ARG A 52 -37.41 25.41 18.29
CA ARG A 52 -37.47 25.12 16.85
C ARG A 52 -38.90 24.96 16.35
N THR A 53 -39.77 24.30 17.11
CA THR A 53 -41.19 24.16 16.74
C THR A 53 -41.93 25.48 16.79
N ASP A 54 -41.60 26.40 17.70
CA ASP A 54 -42.22 27.72 17.76
C ASP A 54 -41.79 28.62 16.60
N ILE A 55 -40.53 28.57 16.17
CA ILE A 55 -40.07 29.23 14.93
C ILE A 55 -40.86 28.69 13.72
N LEU A 56 -40.94 27.37 13.55
CA LEU A 56 -41.68 26.74 12.45
C LEU A 56 -43.20 27.03 12.51
N ASN A 57 -43.76 27.14 13.72
CA ASN A 57 -45.16 27.47 13.96
C ASN A 57 -45.45 28.96 13.66
N GLN A 58 -44.52 29.87 13.97
CA GLN A 58 -44.59 31.27 13.55
C GLN A 58 -44.51 31.41 12.02
N GLU A 59 -43.57 30.72 11.37
CA GLU A 59 -43.51 30.64 9.91
C GLU A 59 -44.81 30.09 9.30
N TRP A 60 -45.39 29.04 9.90
CA TRP A 60 -46.63 28.45 9.42
C TRP A 60 -47.83 29.41 9.58
N LYS A 61 -47.95 30.10 10.72
CA LYS A 61 -49.00 31.12 10.97
C LYS A 61 -48.99 32.28 9.97
N LEU A 62 -47.84 32.60 9.39
CA LEU A 62 -47.71 33.62 8.34
C LEU A 62 -48.20 33.13 6.96
N ARG A 63 -48.29 31.81 6.73
CA ARG A 63 -48.64 31.21 5.43
C ARG A 63 -50.16 30.99 5.33
N ARG A 64 -50.84 31.80 4.50
CA ARG A 64 -52.25 31.55 4.12
C ARG A 64 -52.35 30.53 2.99
N ILE A 65 -52.31 29.25 3.34
CA ILE A 65 -52.49 28.14 2.40
C ILE A 65 -53.98 27.84 2.24
N GLN A 66 -54.45 27.67 1.00
CA GLN A 66 -55.84 27.27 0.74
C GLN A 66 -56.05 25.80 1.15
N PRO A 67 -57.08 25.46 1.94
CA PRO A 67 -57.38 24.08 2.30
C PRO A 67 -57.84 23.27 1.08
N VAL A 68 -57.65 21.95 1.12
CA VAL A 68 -58.00 21.04 0.01
C VAL A 68 -59.51 21.07 -0.22
N HIS A 69 -59.93 21.42 -1.43
CA HIS A 69 -61.33 21.38 -1.86
C HIS A 69 -61.69 19.99 -2.41
N ILE A 70 -62.84 19.44 -2.00
CA ILE A 70 -63.36 18.19 -2.57
C ILE A 70 -63.74 18.43 -4.04
N MET A 71 -63.22 17.62 -4.96
CA MET A 71 -63.52 17.76 -6.39
C MET A 71 -64.84 17.08 -6.75
N THR A 72 -65.95 17.82 -6.68
CA THR A 72 -67.23 17.45 -7.29
C THR A 72 -67.32 18.05 -8.71
N PRO A 73 -67.08 17.28 -9.78
CA PRO A 73 -67.22 17.78 -11.15
C PRO A 73 -68.69 18.02 -11.50
N VAL A 74 -68.94 18.93 -12.45
CA VAL A 74 -70.27 19.17 -13.02
C VAL A 74 -70.72 17.89 -13.76
N SER A 75 -71.66 17.17 -13.15
CA SER A 75 -72.31 15.95 -13.66
C SER A 75 -71.37 14.92 -14.29
N SER A 76 -70.86 13.98 -13.48
CA SER A 76 -69.93 12.91 -13.88
C SER A 76 -70.21 12.34 -15.28
N LEU A 77 -69.32 12.66 -16.23
CA LEU A 77 -69.33 12.07 -17.57
C LEU A 77 -69.17 10.56 -17.44
N ARG A 78 -70.09 9.77 -18.02
CA ARG A 78 -70.26 8.31 -17.79
C ARG A 78 -69.03 7.41 -18.09
N GLY A 79 -67.89 7.98 -18.49
CA GLY A 79 -66.61 7.29 -18.68
C GLY A 79 -65.56 7.51 -17.59
N THR A 80 -65.82 8.35 -16.57
CA THR A 80 -64.89 8.49 -15.44
C THR A 80 -64.96 7.26 -14.53
N ARG A 81 -63.81 6.67 -14.19
CA ARG A 81 -63.74 5.66 -13.12
C ARG A 81 -64.09 6.29 -11.78
N GLU A 82 -64.69 5.53 -10.88
CA GLU A 82 -65.09 5.97 -9.55
C GLU A 82 -64.33 5.18 -8.48
N CYS A 83 -64.09 5.82 -7.34
CA CYS A 83 -63.54 5.21 -6.14
C CYS A 83 -64.63 5.17 -5.07
N THR A 84 -64.88 4.00 -4.50
CA THR A 84 -65.86 3.80 -3.43
C THR A 84 -65.14 3.57 -2.11
N VAL A 85 -65.48 4.34 -1.08
CA VAL A 85 -64.98 4.16 0.28
C VAL A 85 -66.14 3.73 1.17
N ASP A 86 -66.02 2.52 1.72
CA ASP A 86 -66.97 1.91 2.63
C ASP A 86 -66.51 2.12 4.09
N SER A 87 -67.46 2.37 5.00
CA SER A 87 -67.20 2.62 6.41
C SER A 87 -67.42 1.37 7.26
N GLY A 88 -66.57 1.16 8.26
CA GLY A 88 -66.82 0.16 9.32
C GLY A 88 -67.91 0.57 10.33
N PHE A 89 -68.36 1.83 10.29
CA PHE A 89 -69.42 2.36 11.14
C PHE A 89 -70.76 2.37 10.36
N SER A 90 -71.76 1.66 10.86
CA SER A 90 -73.08 1.48 10.22
C SER A 90 -73.91 2.75 10.04
N GLU A 91 -73.54 3.84 10.71
CA GLU A 91 -74.19 5.16 10.59
C GLU A 91 -73.67 5.99 9.40
N PHE A 92 -72.51 5.62 8.83
CA PHE A 92 -71.91 6.34 7.71
C PHE A 92 -72.25 5.68 6.37
N SER A 93 -72.88 6.44 5.47
CA SER A 93 -73.15 6.01 4.10
C SER A 93 -71.85 5.85 3.29
N ARG A 94 -71.88 4.88 2.36
CA ARG A 94 -70.83 4.63 1.38
C ARG A 94 -70.54 5.90 0.57
N GLN A 95 -69.28 6.31 0.51
CA GLN A 95 -68.85 7.48 -0.25
C GLN A 95 -68.37 7.06 -1.63
N VAL A 96 -68.70 7.85 -2.66
CA VAL A 96 -68.31 7.61 -4.05
C VAL A 96 -67.75 8.91 -4.64
N ILE A 97 -66.53 8.87 -5.15
CA ILE A 97 -65.82 10.03 -5.70
C ILE A 97 -65.17 9.66 -7.04
N PRO A 98 -65.26 10.48 -8.10
CA PRO A 98 -64.59 10.21 -9.38
C PRO A 98 -63.07 10.16 -9.22
N LEU A 99 -62.45 9.07 -9.68
CA LEU A 99 -61.02 8.83 -9.56
C LEU A 99 -60.26 9.63 -10.63
N LYS A 100 -59.46 10.60 -10.18
CA LYS A 100 -58.59 11.38 -11.06
C LYS A 100 -57.36 10.57 -11.47
N THR A 101 -57.40 10.00 -12.67
CA THR A 101 -56.22 9.38 -13.31
C THR A 101 -55.06 10.37 -13.37
N LEU A 102 -53.89 9.96 -12.88
CA LEU A 102 -52.63 10.66 -13.09
C LEU A 102 -52.11 10.35 -14.50
N ASN A 103 -51.56 11.36 -15.19
CA ASN A 103 -51.01 11.17 -16.54
C ASN A 103 -49.79 10.24 -16.49
N ALA A 104 -49.60 9.43 -17.53
CA ALA A 104 -48.47 8.53 -17.63
C ALA A 104 -47.14 9.31 -17.63
N VAL A 105 -46.22 8.90 -16.75
CA VAL A 105 -44.83 9.39 -16.70
C VAL A 105 -43.93 8.23 -17.12
N ALA A 106 -42.97 8.50 -18.01
CA ALA A 106 -42.02 7.48 -18.44
C ALA A 106 -41.15 7.02 -17.25
N SER A 107 -41.13 5.72 -16.98
CA SER A 107 -40.19 5.12 -16.04
C SER A 107 -38.78 5.08 -16.64
N VAL A 108 -37.79 5.02 -15.75
CA VAL A 108 -36.36 4.93 -16.09
C VAL A 108 -35.86 3.56 -15.63
N PRO A 109 -34.96 2.86 -16.35
CA PRO A 109 -34.50 1.54 -15.93
C PRO A 109 -33.79 1.56 -14.57
N VAL A 110 -33.91 0.47 -13.82
CA VAL A 110 -33.38 0.35 -12.45
C VAL A 110 -31.86 0.58 -12.43
N MET A 111 -31.39 1.37 -11.46
CA MET A 111 -29.96 1.58 -11.20
C MET A 111 -29.74 1.75 -9.69
N TYR A 112 -28.93 0.88 -9.10
CA TYR A 112 -28.38 1.07 -7.75
C TYR A 112 -27.26 2.12 -7.79
N SER A 113 -27.03 2.83 -6.68
CA SER A 113 -25.94 3.81 -6.58
C SER A 113 -24.56 3.15 -6.67
N TRP A 114 -23.61 3.81 -7.34
CA TRP A 114 -22.24 3.32 -7.54
C TRP A 114 -21.24 4.48 -7.58
N SER A 115 -20.01 4.22 -7.14
CA SER A 115 -18.96 5.25 -7.10
C SER A 115 -18.08 5.24 -8.36
N PRO A 116 -17.77 6.40 -8.96
CA PRO A 116 -17.01 6.47 -10.22
C PRO A 116 -15.50 6.33 -10.02
N LEU A 117 -14.90 5.38 -10.75
CA LEU A 117 -13.47 5.07 -10.76
C LEU A 117 -12.75 5.51 -12.05
N GLN A 118 -11.45 5.79 -11.91
CA GLN A 118 -10.52 6.03 -13.04
C GLN A 118 -9.39 4.99 -13.13
N GLN A 119 -9.24 4.19 -12.07
CA GLN A 119 -8.28 3.09 -11.86
C GLN A 119 -9.00 2.09 -10.92
N ASN A 120 -8.56 0.83 -10.88
CA ASN A 120 -9.13 -0.15 -9.96
C ASN A 120 -8.81 0.19 -8.48
N PHE A 121 -9.61 -0.38 -7.57
CA PHE A 121 -9.53 -0.13 -6.13
C PHE A 121 -9.50 -1.46 -5.37
N MET A 122 -8.40 -1.83 -4.72
CA MET A 122 -8.31 -3.05 -3.91
C MET A 122 -9.25 -2.97 -2.70
N VAL A 123 -9.94 -4.07 -2.40
CA VAL A 123 -10.82 -4.23 -1.23
C VAL A 123 -10.47 -5.55 -0.54
N GLU A 124 -10.49 -5.55 0.78
CA GLU A 124 -10.26 -6.75 1.60
C GLU A 124 -11.55 -7.56 1.76
N ASP A 125 -11.41 -8.87 2.00
CA ASP A 125 -12.50 -9.83 2.09
C ASP A 125 -13.50 -9.53 3.23
N GLU A 126 -14.80 -9.56 2.95
CA GLU A 126 -15.84 -9.35 3.96
C GLU A 126 -16.10 -10.66 4.72
N THR A 127 -15.47 -10.84 5.88
CA THR A 127 -15.55 -12.06 6.70
C THR A 127 -16.87 -12.23 7.48
N VAL A 128 -17.74 -11.20 7.47
CA VAL A 128 -19.03 -11.16 8.18
C VAL A 128 -20.10 -10.55 7.27
N LEU A 129 -21.27 -11.19 7.16
CA LEU A 129 -22.38 -10.67 6.36
C LEU A 129 -23.06 -9.52 7.12
N HIS A 130 -22.86 -8.29 6.64
CA HIS A 130 -23.35 -7.07 7.31
C HIS A 130 -24.86 -6.82 7.13
N ASN A 131 -25.48 -7.40 6.11
CA ASN A 131 -26.91 -7.25 5.81
C ASN A 131 -27.42 -8.47 5.03
N ILE A 132 -28.58 -9.02 5.41
CA ILE A 132 -29.24 -10.07 4.62
C ILE A 132 -29.99 -9.39 3.46
N PRO A 133 -29.78 -9.79 2.20
CA PRO A 133 -30.48 -9.20 1.06
C PRO A 133 -31.99 -9.49 1.13
N TYR A 134 -32.82 -8.45 1.26
CA TYR A 134 -34.27 -8.58 1.14
C TYR A 134 -34.68 -8.74 -0.33
N MET A 135 -35.52 -9.73 -0.62
CA MET A 135 -35.91 -10.13 -1.97
C MET A 135 -37.42 -10.17 -2.19
N GLY A 136 -38.22 -9.72 -1.21
CA GLY A 136 -39.67 -9.89 -1.19
C GLY A 136 -40.09 -11.18 -0.49
N ASP A 137 -41.14 -11.09 0.33
CA ASP A 137 -41.65 -12.21 1.15
C ASP A 137 -42.02 -13.42 0.29
N GLU A 138 -42.64 -13.16 -0.87
CA GLU A 138 -43.03 -14.17 -1.88
C GLU A 138 -41.86 -15.05 -2.38
N ILE A 139 -40.61 -14.56 -2.31
CA ILE A 139 -39.40 -15.30 -2.72
C ILE A 139 -38.72 -15.97 -1.52
N LEU A 140 -38.82 -15.38 -0.32
CA LEU A 140 -38.28 -15.94 0.92
C LEU A 140 -38.99 -17.25 1.31
N ASP A 141 -40.31 -17.32 1.07
CA ASP A 141 -41.11 -18.54 1.31
C ASP A 141 -40.80 -19.71 0.34
N GLN A 142 -40.06 -19.45 -0.76
CA GLN A 142 -39.76 -20.46 -1.80
C GLN A 142 -38.32 -20.99 -1.72
N ASP A 143 -37.33 -20.13 -1.47
CA ASP A 143 -35.88 -20.46 -1.51
C ASP A 143 -35.20 -20.26 -0.15
N GLY A 144 -35.78 -20.79 0.94
CA GLY A 144 -35.17 -20.72 2.28
C GLY A 144 -33.74 -21.29 2.35
N THR A 145 -33.44 -22.30 1.53
CA THR A 145 -32.12 -22.91 1.36
C THR A 145 -31.04 -21.93 0.87
N PHE A 146 -31.41 -20.93 0.06
CA PHE A 146 -30.47 -19.90 -0.40
C PHE A 146 -29.96 -19.05 0.76
N ILE A 147 -30.81 -18.75 1.75
CA ILE A 147 -30.41 -17.97 2.93
C ILE A 147 -29.46 -18.79 3.81
N GLU A 148 -29.73 -20.08 4.02
CA GLU A 148 -28.82 -20.98 4.74
C GLU A 148 -27.46 -21.11 4.02
N GLU A 149 -27.45 -21.29 2.70
CA GLU A 149 -26.21 -21.39 1.92
C GLU A 149 -25.44 -20.07 1.91
N LEU A 150 -26.13 -18.93 1.80
CA LEU A 150 -25.51 -17.60 1.88
C LEU A 150 -24.82 -17.41 3.23
N ILE A 151 -25.51 -17.68 4.34
CA ILE A 151 -25.00 -17.59 5.71
C ILE A 151 -23.79 -18.53 5.91
N LYS A 152 -23.84 -19.73 5.33
CA LYS A 152 -22.74 -20.71 5.38
C LYS A 152 -21.45 -20.23 4.71
N ASN A 153 -21.50 -19.38 3.69
CA ASN A 153 -20.29 -18.83 3.05
C ASN A 153 -19.53 -17.81 3.92
N TYR A 154 -20.17 -17.29 4.98
CA TYR A 154 -19.57 -16.37 5.96
C TYR A 154 -19.35 -17.06 7.32
N ASP A 155 -19.12 -18.39 7.34
CA ASP A 155 -18.99 -19.23 8.54
C ASP A 155 -20.16 -19.13 9.54
N GLY A 156 -21.35 -18.73 9.10
CA GLY A 156 -22.49 -18.43 9.98
C GLY A 156 -22.47 -17.03 10.61
N LYS A 157 -21.51 -16.18 10.29
CA LYS A 157 -21.33 -14.84 10.89
C LYS A 157 -22.22 -13.81 10.17
N VAL A 158 -23.36 -13.48 10.79
CA VAL A 158 -24.21 -12.35 10.38
C VAL A 158 -24.13 -11.23 11.41
N HIS A 159 -23.94 -9.99 10.97
CA HIS A 159 -23.86 -8.85 11.88
C HIS A 159 -25.19 -8.65 12.63
N GLY A 160 -25.15 -8.87 13.95
CA GLY A 160 -26.29 -8.69 14.84
C GLY A 160 -26.94 -10.00 15.33
N ASP A 161 -26.56 -11.15 14.76
CA ASP A 161 -26.96 -12.45 15.32
C ASP A 161 -26.18 -12.72 16.62
N ARG A 162 -26.87 -12.72 17.77
CA ARG A 162 -26.26 -12.79 19.10
C ARG A 162 -27.23 -13.26 20.19
N GLU A 163 -26.73 -14.04 21.15
CA GLU A 163 -27.37 -14.23 22.46
C GLU A 163 -27.34 -12.98 23.37
N CYS A 164 -26.48 -12.00 23.05
CA CYS A 164 -26.14 -10.87 23.92
C CYS A 164 -26.33 -9.52 23.20
N GLY A 165 -26.81 -8.51 23.92
CA GLY A 165 -27.19 -7.22 23.33
C GLY A 165 -26.02 -6.34 22.83
N PHE A 166 -26.31 -5.08 22.56
CA PHE A 166 -25.34 -4.08 22.07
C PHE A 166 -24.17 -3.81 23.03
N ILE A 167 -22.96 -4.21 22.63
CA ILE A 167 -21.68 -3.78 23.21
C ILE A 167 -21.15 -2.56 22.43
N ASN A 168 -20.74 -1.51 23.15
CA ASN A 168 -19.99 -0.38 22.62
C ASN A 168 -18.56 -0.36 23.18
N ASP A 169 -17.71 0.48 22.61
CA ASP A 169 -16.27 0.51 22.92
C ASP A 169 -16.00 0.87 24.39
N GLU A 170 -16.81 1.76 24.99
CA GLU A 170 -16.76 2.08 26.41
C GLU A 170 -17.09 0.88 27.33
N ILE A 171 -18.06 0.04 26.94
CA ILE A 171 -18.42 -1.16 27.71
C ILE A 171 -17.40 -2.27 27.44
N PHE A 172 -16.82 -2.34 26.24
CA PHE A 172 -15.77 -3.29 25.91
C PHE A 172 -14.51 -3.10 26.76
N VAL A 173 -13.99 -1.87 26.87
CA VAL A 173 -12.81 -1.58 27.71
C VAL A 173 -13.08 -1.86 29.19
N GLU A 174 -14.26 -1.49 29.70
CA GLU A 174 -14.66 -1.81 31.08
C GLU A 174 -14.88 -3.31 31.32
N LEU A 175 -15.38 -4.04 30.32
CA LEU A 175 -15.58 -5.49 30.39
C LEU A 175 -14.24 -6.24 30.43
N VAL A 176 -13.29 -5.89 29.55
CA VAL A 176 -11.94 -6.45 29.59
C VAL A 176 -11.25 -6.09 30.91
N SER A 177 -11.39 -4.85 31.39
CA SER A 177 -10.82 -4.43 32.68
C SER A 177 -11.39 -5.21 33.88
N ALA A 178 -12.71 -5.41 33.93
CA ALA A 178 -13.37 -6.17 34.99
C ALA A 178 -13.05 -7.68 34.93
N LEU A 179 -12.84 -8.23 33.74
CA LEU A 179 -12.40 -9.62 33.56
C LEU A 179 -10.92 -9.80 33.90
N ASN A 180 -10.07 -8.78 33.70
CA ASN A 180 -8.68 -8.81 34.16
C ASN A 180 -8.58 -8.79 35.68
N GLN A 181 -9.30 -7.86 36.34
CA GLN A 181 -9.36 -7.81 37.81
C GLN A 181 -9.83 -9.15 38.41
N TYR A 182 -10.75 -9.85 37.74
CA TYR A 182 -11.17 -11.19 38.15
C TYR A 182 -10.13 -12.28 37.89
N SER A 183 -9.19 -12.08 36.96
CA SER A 183 -8.05 -12.98 36.73
C SER A 183 -6.86 -12.68 37.64
N ASP A 184 -6.65 -11.42 38.03
CA ASP A 184 -5.58 -11.02 38.96
C ASP A 184 -5.88 -11.52 40.38
N ASN A 185 -7.13 -11.37 40.85
CA ASN A 185 -7.54 -11.81 42.18
C ASN A 185 -7.36 -13.32 42.42
N GLU A 186 -7.52 -14.15 41.37
CA GLU A 186 -7.38 -15.61 41.50
C GLU A 186 -5.92 -16.09 41.41
N GLU A 187 -4.96 -15.20 41.12
CA GLU A 187 -3.54 -15.48 41.39
C GLU A 187 -3.17 -15.20 42.85
N ASP A 188 -3.76 -14.17 43.49
CA ASP A 188 -3.55 -13.87 44.91
C ASP A 188 -4.21 -14.94 45.83
N ASP A 189 -5.40 -15.47 45.46
CA ASP A 189 -6.08 -16.55 46.21
C ASP A 189 -5.26 -17.88 46.25
N GLU A 190 -4.36 -18.15 45.29
CA GLU A 190 -3.51 -19.37 45.30
C GLU A 190 -2.27 -19.26 46.23
N GLU A 191 -1.99 -18.08 46.81
CA GLU A 191 -0.86 -17.90 47.75
C GLU A 191 -1.21 -18.16 49.23
N GLU A 192 -2.44 -17.87 49.68
CA GLU A 192 -2.83 -18.09 51.10
C GLU A 192 -2.94 -19.60 51.46
N ASP A 193 -3.49 -20.42 50.55
CA ASP A 193 -3.72 -21.86 50.74
C ASP A 193 -2.43 -22.70 50.94
N GLN A 194 -1.24 -22.11 50.72
CA GLN A 194 0.06 -22.78 50.92
C GLN A 194 0.66 -22.63 52.33
N HIS A 195 0.13 -21.75 53.18
CA HIS A 195 0.79 -21.44 54.46
C HIS A 195 0.42 -22.37 55.62
N ASP A 196 -0.74 -23.04 55.58
CA ASP A 196 -1.26 -23.87 56.68
C ASP A 196 -0.77 -25.34 56.69
N CYS A 197 -0.03 -25.77 55.67
CA CYS A 197 0.38 -27.18 55.50
C CYS A 197 1.80 -27.53 56.01
N LYS A 198 2.40 -26.73 56.90
CA LYS A 198 3.81 -26.91 57.35
C LYS A 198 4.09 -26.64 58.85
N PHE A 199 3.33 -27.21 59.79
CA PHE A 199 3.80 -27.23 61.19
C PHE A 199 3.41 -28.46 62.05
N GLU A 200 3.62 -29.68 61.56
CA GLU A 200 3.72 -30.87 62.43
C GLU A 200 4.93 -31.76 62.12
N LYS A 201 6.06 -31.50 62.79
CA LYS A 201 6.95 -32.59 63.24
C LYS A 201 7.90 -32.18 64.39
N MET A 202 7.84 -32.95 65.47
CA MET A 202 8.77 -32.98 66.61
C MET A 202 10.21 -33.39 66.17
N ASP A 203 11.30 -33.18 66.93
CA ASP A 203 11.41 -32.97 68.39
C ASP A 203 12.77 -32.37 68.84
N LEU A 204 12.90 -32.13 70.17
CA LEU A 204 14.12 -32.02 71.02
C LEU A 204 14.85 -30.67 71.25
N CYS A 205 15.49 -30.62 72.42
CA CYS A 205 16.04 -29.47 73.19
C CYS A 205 17.55 -29.15 72.86
N ASP A 206 18.25 -28.15 73.43
CA ASP A 206 18.16 -27.46 74.74
C ASP A 206 18.88 -26.07 74.76
N GLY A 207 18.54 -25.20 75.74
CA GLY A 207 19.48 -24.20 76.31
C GLY A 207 19.31 -22.69 76.06
N LYS A 208 18.72 -21.96 77.06
CA LYS A 208 19.19 -20.68 77.71
C LYS A 208 19.43 -19.38 76.89
N ASP A 209 19.30 -18.15 77.42
CA ASP A 209 18.71 -17.54 78.65
C ASP A 209 18.59 -16.01 78.43
N ASP A 210 17.78 -15.28 79.24
CA ASP A 210 17.91 -13.84 79.70
C ASP A 210 18.28 -12.65 78.72
N THR A 211 17.90 -11.36 78.90
CA THR A 211 16.73 -10.65 79.50
C THR A 211 16.69 -9.15 79.00
N GLU A 212 15.58 -8.45 79.26
CA GLU A 212 15.39 -6.97 79.45
C GLU A 212 15.79 -5.88 78.40
N ASP A 213 14.77 -5.38 77.68
CA ASP A 213 14.19 -4.00 77.75
C ASP A 213 15.00 -2.75 77.20
N PRO A 214 14.60 -1.45 77.37
CA PRO A 214 14.05 -0.67 76.23
C PRO A 214 14.64 0.73 75.94
N HIS A 215 14.28 1.32 74.77
CA HIS A 215 13.95 2.75 74.48
C HIS A 215 13.67 2.92 72.95
N LYS A 216 12.62 3.61 72.47
CA LYS A 216 12.49 5.07 72.16
C LYS A 216 13.72 5.69 71.47
N ASP A 217 13.67 6.57 70.46
CA ASP A 217 12.63 7.27 69.66
C ASP A 217 13.37 7.93 68.46
N GLN A 218 12.85 8.27 67.26
CA GLN A 218 11.61 8.01 66.51
C GLN A 218 11.85 8.43 65.01
N LEU A 219 10.80 8.64 64.17
CA LEU A 219 10.84 9.08 62.74
C LEU A 219 11.35 8.00 61.75
N ASN A 220 10.69 7.61 60.65
CA ASN A 220 9.68 8.28 59.81
C ASN A 220 8.55 7.32 59.39
N SER A 221 7.34 7.88 59.20
CA SER A 221 6.25 7.27 58.42
C SER A 221 6.33 7.64 56.93
N GLU A 222 5.45 7.06 56.12
CA GLU A 222 5.13 7.46 54.73
C GLU A 222 6.22 7.33 53.66
N SER A 223 6.39 6.13 53.09
CA SER A 223 6.53 5.87 51.64
C SER A 223 6.85 4.40 51.34
N ARG A 224 6.33 3.87 50.21
CA ARG A 224 6.38 2.48 49.69
C ARG A 224 5.19 1.60 50.14
N ASN A 225 4.49 0.87 49.26
CA ASN A 225 4.54 0.78 47.79
C ASN A 225 3.11 0.82 47.22
N ASN A 226 2.91 1.44 46.06
CA ASN A 226 1.66 1.38 45.31
C ASN A 226 1.95 1.30 43.80
N ASP A 227 2.72 0.28 43.41
CA ASP A 227 3.19 0.05 42.04
C ASP A 227 3.22 -1.46 41.72
N ARG A 228 2.05 -2.10 41.71
CA ARG A 228 1.83 -3.32 40.91
C ARG A 228 1.51 -2.84 39.48
N SER A 229 2.49 -2.95 38.58
CA SER A 229 2.30 -2.58 37.19
C SER A 229 1.23 -3.45 36.52
N LYS A 230 0.29 -2.81 35.79
CA LYS A 230 -0.83 -3.52 35.16
C LYS A 230 -0.31 -4.53 34.12
N LYS A 231 -0.51 -5.82 34.38
CA LYS A 231 -0.31 -6.88 33.38
C LYS A 231 -1.21 -6.61 32.16
N PHE A 232 -0.75 -6.97 30.96
CA PHE A 232 -1.61 -6.95 29.77
C PHE A 232 -2.62 -8.10 29.85
N PRO A 233 -3.90 -7.92 29.44
CA PRO A 233 -4.90 -8.96 29.64
C PRO A 233 -4.65 -10.27 28.92
N SER A 234 -5.02 -11.37 29.59
CA SER A 234 -4.82 -12.76 29.13
C SER A 234 -5.63 -13.07 27.87
N ASP A 235 -5.02 -13.78 26.92
CA ASP A 235 -5.64 -14.10 25.62
C ASP A 235 -6.92 -14.94 25.73
N LYS A 236 -7.02 -15.75 26.80
CA LYS A 236 -8.24 -16.51 27.17
C LYS A 236 -9.46 -15.58 27.40
N ILE A 237 -9.25 -14.31 27.76
CA ILE A 237 -10.32 -13.31 27.91
C ILE A 237 -10.83 -12.88 26.53
N PHE A 238 -9.94 -12.63 25.57
CA PHE A 238 -10.32 -12.25 24.21
C PHE A 238 -11.01 -13.40 23.46
N GLU A 239 -10.58 -14.65 23.67
CA GLU A 239 -11.28 -15.86 23.18
C GLU A 239 -12.73 -15.93 23.70
N ALA A 240 -12.90 -15.67 25.00
CA ALA A 240 -14.21 -15.71 25.64
C ALA A 240 -15.13 -14.55 25.18
N ILE A 241 -14.58 -13.38 24.86
CA ILE A 241 -15.36 -12.24 24.35
C ILE A 241 -15.69 -12.44 22.86
N SER A 242 -14.72 -12.80 21.99
CA SER A 242 -14.98 -13.07 20.57
C SER A 242 -16.07 -14.13 20.40
N SER A 243 -16.00 -15.22 21.17
CA SER A 243 -17.01 -16.28 21.13
C SER A 243 -18.37 -15.93 21.77
N MET A 244 -18.53 -14.73 22.34
CA MET A 244 -19.81 -14.15 22.77
C MET A 244 -20.29 -13.00 21.85
N PHE A 245 -19.41 -12.46 21.01
CA PHE A 245 -19.67 -11.36 20.08
C PHE A 245 -18.94 -11.59 18.72
N PRO A 246 -19.33 -12.60 17.91
CA PRO A 246 -18.58 -12.96 16.70
C PRO A 246 -18.50 -11.85 15.65
N ASP A 247 -19.45 -10.92 15.64
CA ASP A 247 -19.49 -9.74 14.77
C ASP A 247 -18.58 -8.57 15.23
N LYS A 248 -17.83 -8.76 16.32
CA LYS A 248 -16.88 -7.77 16.85
C LYS A 248 -15.42 -8.13 16.57
N GLY A 249 -15.19 -9.28 15.94
CA GLY A 249 -13.92 -9.66 15.35
C GLY A 249 -13.30 -10.92 15.94
N SER A 250 -12.14 -11.28 15.39
CA SER A 250 -11.29 -12.35 15.91
C SER A 250 -10.71 -12.01 17.30
N THR A 251 -10.03 -12.99 17.90
CA THR A 251 -9.22 -12.82 19.11
C THR A 251 -8.16 -11.73 18.97
N GLU A 252 -7.54 -11.64 17.79
CA GLU A 252 -6.48 -10.69 17.46
C GLU A 252 -7.04 -9.29 17.24
N GLU A 253 -8.13 -9.18 16.47
CA GLU A 253 -8.81 -7.92 16.18
C GLU A 253 -9.34 -7.26 17.47
N LEU A 254 -9.92 -8.04 18.39
CA LEU A 254 -10.34 -7.54 19.71
C LEU A 254 -9.16 -7.13 20.59
N LYS A 255 -8.04 -7.87 20.54
CA LYS A 255 -6.82 -7.58 21.30
C LYS A 255 -6.11 -6.32 20.80
N GLU A 256 -6.08 -6.10 19.49
CA GLU A 256 -5.57 -4.87 18.86
C GLU A 256 -6.47 -3.68 19.17
N LYS A 257 -7.80 -3.83 18.99
CA LYS A 257 -8.78 -2.80 19.35
C LYS A 257 -8.73 -2.41 20.84
N TYR A 258 -8.46 -3.36 21.74
CA TYR A 258 -8.29 -3.05 23.16
C TYR A 258 -7.04 -2.22 23.44
N LYS A 259 -5.92 -2.47 22.73
CA LYS A 259 -4.72 -1.60 22.81
C LYS A 259 -5.07 -0.19 22.37
N GLU A 260 -5.64 -0.04 21.17
CA GLU A 260 -5.99 1.27 20.59
C GLU A 260 -6.86 2.11 21.57
N LEU A 261 -7.95 1.53 22.07
CA LEU A 261 -8.89 2.19 22.98
C LEU A 261 -8.32 2.47 24.39
N THR A 262 -7.21 1.83 24.76
CA THR A 262 -6.53 2.05 26.05
C THR A 262 -5.40 3.08 25.90
N GLU A 263 -4.66 3.04 24.80
CA GLU A 263 -3.55 3.97 24.51
C GLU A 263 -4.03 5.38 24.15
N GLN A 264 -5.20 5.52 23.52
CA GLN A 264 -5.82 6.82 23.22
C GLN A 264 -6.22 7.66 24.47
N GLN A 265 -6.14 7.11 25.68
CA GLN A 265 -6.62 7.79 26.91
C GLN A 265 -5.64 8.81 27.51
N LEU A 266 -4.46 9.03 26.91
CA LEU A 266 -3.49 10.04 27.35
C LEU A 266 -3.37 11.20 26.33
N PRO A 267 -3.99 12.37 26.58
CA PRO A 267 -3.96 13.49 25.64
C PRO A 267 -2.54 13.98 25.32
N GLY A 268 -2.10 13.77 24.09
CA GLY A 268 -0.79 14.24 23.59
C GLY A 268 0.39 13.29 23.83
N ALA A 269 0.18 12.13 24.47
CA ALA A 269 1.18 11.07 24.51
C ALA A 269 1.12 10.26 23.21
N LEU A 270 2.10 10.45 22.32
CA LEU A 270 2.31 9.51 21.22
C LEU A 270 2.76 8.14 21.79
N PRO A 271 2.28 7.01 21.24
CA PRO A 271 2.78 5.67 21.59
C PRO A 271 4.31 5.59 21.51
N PRO A 272 4.98 4.73 22.30
CA PRO A 272 6.44 4.71 22.39
C PRO A 272 7.16 4.40 21.07
N GLU A 273 6.47 3.77 20.13
CA GLU A 273 6.95 3.41 18.79
C GLU A 273 6.73 4.54 17.75
N CYS A 274 5.85 5.51 18.05
CA CYS A 274 5.56 6.65 17.18
C CYS A 274 6.63 7.74 17.32
N THR A 275 7.33 8.03 16.21
CA THR A 275 8.30 9.13 16.16
C THR A 275 7.57 10.49 16.10
N PRO A 276 7.84 11.44 17.03
CA PRO A 276 7.27 12.78 16.97
C PRO A 276 7.69 13.54 15.70
N ASN A 277 6.84 14.43 15.20
CA ASN A 277 7.18 15.25 14.03
C ASN A 277 8.47 16.07 14.27
N ILE A 278 9.38 16.05 13.29
CA ILE A 278 10.64 16.79 13.29
C ILE A 278 10.38 18.31 13.31
N ASP A 279 9.33 18.77 12.64
CA ASP A 279 8.93 20.19 12.64
C ASP A 279 8.09 20.59 13.87
N GLY A 280 7.88 19.67 14.83
CA GLY A 280 7.05 19.88 16.02
C GLY A 280 7.84 20.32 17.26
N PRO A 281 7.18 20.98 18.25
CA PRO A 281 7.84 21.40 19.49
C PRO A 281 8.32 20.20 20.34
N ASN A 282 7.76 19.01 20.13
CA ASN A 282 8.10 17.78 20.84
C ASN A 282 9.12 16.90 20.07
N ALA A 283 9.87 17.47 19.12
CA ALA A 283 10.84 16.74 18.30
C ALA A 283 11.96 16.11 19.14
N LYS A 284 12.04 14.77 19.13
CA LYS A 284 13.07 13.98 19.85
C LYS A 284 14.24 13.62 18.92
N SER A 285 15.42 13.39 19.50
CA SER A 285 16.61 12.93 18.78
C SER A 285 16.54 11.41 18.53
N VAL A 286 16.06 11.00 17.35
CA VAL A 286 15.81 9.60 16.98
C VAL A 286 16.79 9.09 15.91
N GLN A 287 16.80 7.78 15.63
CA GLN A 287 17.62 7.21 14.56
C GLN A 287 17.03 7.50 13.17
N ARG A 288 17.86 7.34 12.12
CA ARG A 288 17.45 7.52 10.71
C ARG A 288 16.31 6.59 10.33
N GLU A 289 16.40 5.32 10.71
CA GLU A 289 15.44 4.28 10.35
C GLU A 289 14.08 4.52 11.04
N GLN A 290 14.08 5.11 12.25
CA GLN A 290 12.88 5.58 12.94
C GLN A 290 12.29 6.82 12.24
N SER A 291 13.14 7.84 11.98
CA SER A 291 12.76 9.09 11.28
C SER A 291 12.11 8.85 9.91
N LEU A 292 12.53 7.78 9.23
CA LEU A 292 12.04 7.40 7.90
C LEU A 292 11.06 6.22 7.94
N HIS A 293 10.66 5.70 9.11
CA HIS A 293 9.86 4.47 9.21
C HIS A 293 8.55 4.60 8.45
N SER A 294 7.70 5.56 8.82
CA SER A 294 6.39 5.78 8.18
C SER A 294 6.53 6.04 6.68
N PHE A 295 7.59 6.75 6.26
CA PHE A 295 7.87 7.03 4.86
C PHE A 295 8.27 5.77 4.07
N HIS A 296 9.01 4.83 4.65
CA HIS A 296 9.37 3.58 3.99
C HIS A 296 8.22 2.56 4.00
N THR A 297 7.53 2.42 5.14
CA THR A 297 6.45 1.43 5.32
C THR A 297 5.21 1.76 4.50
N LEU A 298 4.74 3.02 4.53
CA LEU A 298 3.49 3.41 3.88
C LEU A 298 3.65 3.76 2.39
N PHE A 299 4.86 4.08 1.91
CA PHE A 299 5.04 4.47 0.51
C PHE A 299 4.99 3.26 -0.44
N CYS A 300 4.20 3.38 -1.51
CA CYS A 300 4.19 2.41 -2.58
C CYS A 300 5.06 2.87 -3.75
N ARG A 301 6.20 2.21 -3.93
CA ARG A 301 7.12 2.43 -5.06
C ARG A 301 6.49 2.14 -6.44
N ARG A 302 5.37 1.41 -6.53
CA ARG A 302 4.68 1.13 -7.81
C ARG A 302 3.89 2.32 -8.34
N CYS A 303 3.10 2.97 -7.47
CA CYS A 303 2.20 4.07 -7.85
C CYS A 303 2.58 5.46 -7.29
N PHE A 304 3.65 5.56 -6.50
CA PHE A 304 4.18 6.80 -5.91
C PHE A 304 3.22 7.53 -4.94
N LYS A 305 2.38 6.77 -4.24
CA LYS A 305 1.48 7.26 -3.18
C LYS A 305 1.89 6.65 -1.83
N TYR A 306 1.55 7.32 -0.73
CA TYR A 306 1.44 6.66 0.57
C TYR A 306 0.09 5.96 0.66
N ASP A 307 0.04 4.83 1.38
CA ASP A 307 -1.16 4.03 1.68
C ASP A 307 -2.09 3.83 0.47
N CYS A 308 -1.65 2.99 -0.48
CA CYS A 308 -2.27 2.97 -1.80
C CYS A 308 -3.35 1.89 -1.97
N PHE A 309 -4.53 2.31 -2.40
CA PHE A 309 -5.72 1.49 -2.72
C PHE A 309 -5.55 0.48 -3.89
N LEU A 310 -4.36 -0.07 -4.14
CA LEU A 310 -4.11 -0.99 -5.25
C LEU A 310 -3.06 -2.08 -4.93
N HIS A 311 -2.16 -1.84 -3.98
CA HIS A 311 -1.05 -2.74 -3.68
C HIS A 311 -1.01 -3.01 -2.16
N PRO A 312 -1.60 -4.12 -1.67
CA PRO A 312 -1.73 -4.39 -0.23
C PRO A 312 -0.40 -4.77 0.44
N PHE A 313 0.58 -5.25 -0.34
CA PHE A 313 1.90 -5.61 0.19
C PHE A 313 2.82 -4.39 0.27
N HIS A 314 3.30 -4.09 1.48
CA HIS A 314 4.34 -3.08 1.73
C HIS A 314 5.60 -3.32 0.88
N ALA A 315 6.31 -2.23 0.56
CA ALA A 315 7.54 -2.30 -0.24
C ALA A 315 8.66 -3.03 0.52
N THR A 316 9.39 -3.92 -0.17
CA THR A 316 10.43 -4.74 0.47
C THR A 316 11.57 -3.87 1.04
N PRO A 317 12.18 -4.22 2.19
CA PRO A 317 13.16 -3.35 2.84
C PRO A 317 14.41 -2.97 2.02
N ASN A 318 14.76 -3.74 0.98
CA ASN A 318 15.88 -3.38 0.10
C ASN A 318 15.48 -2.36 -0.98
N THR A 319 14.17 -2.16 -1.25
CA THR A 319 13.65 -1.20 -2.24
C THR A 319 14.08 0.25 -1.97
N TYR A 320 14.32 0.60 -0.70
CA TYR A 320 14.79 1.93 -0.29
C TYR A 320 16.32 2.04 -0.15
N LYS A 321 17.04 0.92 -0.19
CA LYS A 321 18.50 0.89 -0.08
C LYS A 321 19.12 1.19 -1.44
N ARG A 322 19.39 2.47 -1.70
CA ARG A 322 20.15 2.90 -2.89
C ARG A 322 21.59 2.35 -2.82
N LYS A 323 22.14 1.98 -3.98
CA LYS A 323 23.55 1.62 -4.09
C LYS A 323 24.45 2.86 -3.98
N ASN A 324 25.60 2.70 -3.34
CA ASN A 324 26.65 3.72 -3.27
C ASN A 324 27.23 3.97 -4.67
N MET A 325 26.69 4.96 -5.39
CA MET A 325 27.21 5.41 -6.69
C MET A 325 27.63 6.87 -6.60
N GLU A 326 28.88 7.12 -7.02
CA GLU A 326 29.45 8.45 -7.22
C GLU A 326 29.49 9.32 -5.93
N ASN A 327 30.45 9.00 -5.04
CA ASN A 327 30.92 9.89 -3.96
C ASN A 327 31.53 11.18 -4.55
N LEU A 328 30.67 12.08 -5.03
CA LEU A 328 31.01 13.45 -5.39
C LEU A 328 31.17 14.26 -4.10
N VAL A 329 32.32 14.08 -3.46
CA VAL A 329 32.83 15.00 -2.44
C VAL A 329 33.26 16.26 -3.18
N ASP A 330 32.57 17.37 -2.94
CA ASP A 330 32.93 18.66 -3.52
C ASP A 330 34.34 19.06 -3.05
N SER A 331 35.29 19.09 -3.98
CA SER A 331 36.69 19.44 -3.73
C SER A 331 36.93 20.94 -3.58
N LYS A 332 35.88 21.71 -3.24
CA LYS A 332 35.91 23.16 -3.02
C LYS A 332 35.31 23.49 -1.65
N PRO A 333 35.97 24.33 -0.83
CA PRO A 333 35.43 24.72 0.47
C PRO A 333 34.14 25.52 0.30
N CYS A 334 33.11 25.18 1.08
CA CYS A 334 31.77 25.76 0.97
C CYS A 334 31.61 27.17 1.56
N GLY A 335 32.68 27.74 2.12
CA GLY A 335 32.70 29.02 2.83
C GLY A 335 33.78 29.07 3.90
N ILE A 336 33.90 30.19 4.62
CA ILE A 336 34.96 30.39 5.64
C ILE A 336 34.91 29.38 6.80
N TYR A 337 33.71 28.90 7.18
CA TYR A 337 33.51 27.88 8.22
C TYR A 337 33.39 26.46 7.63
N CYS A 338 34.20 26.14 6.62
CA CYS A 338 34.25 24.81 6.01
C CYS A 338 35.16 23.86 6.80
N TYR A 339 34.72 22.61 7.01
CA TYR A 339 35.52 21.57 7.67
C TYR A 339 36.88 21.31 7.00
N MET A 340 37.02 21.62 5.70
CA MET A 340 38.28 21.48 4.95
C MET A 340 39.40 22.40 5.46
N TYR A 341 39.07 23.45 6.23
CA TYR A 341 40.05 24.34 6.88
C TYR A 341 40.46 23.88 8.29
N MET A 342 39.94 22.75 8.79
CA MET A 342 40.35 22.17 10.07
C MET A 342 41.70 21.45 9.94
N ASP A 343 42.58 21.67 10.91
CA ASP A 343 43.92 21.09 10.91
C ASP A 343 43.89 19.56 10.88
N GLY A 344 44.64 18.99 9.92
CA GLY A 344 44.73 17.55 9.66
C GLY A 344 44.05 17.05 8.39
N ILE A 345 43.19 17.85 7.73
CA ILE A 345 42.58 17.49 6.43
C ILE A 345 43.38 18.05 5.24
N VAL A 346 44.09 19.17 5.42
CA VAL A 346 44.91 19.77 4.35
C VAL A 346 46.20 18.96 4.13
N ARG A 347 46.20 18.12 3.09
CA ARG A 347 47.44 17.67 2.43
C ARG A 347 47.67 18.46 1.14
N GLU A 348 48.66 19.35 1.21
CA GLU A 348 49.38 19.95 0.07
C GLU A 348 48.55 20.64 -1.03
N TYR A 349 48.10 21.86 -0.71
CA TYR A 349 48.10 22.96 -1.69
C TYR A 349 48.79 24.18 -1.06
N PRO A 350 50.07 24.47 -1.38
CA PRO A 350 50.74 25.67 -0.87
C PRO A 350 50.18 26.92 -1.53
N ALA A 351 49.55 27.79 -0.75
CA ALA A 351 49.00 29.05 -1.24
C ALA A 351 50.07 30.15 -1.32
N GLY A 352 50.17 30.81 -2.48
CA GLY A 352 50.70 32.17 -2.59
C GLY A 352 52.23 32.35 -2.52
N VAL A 353 52.91 32.26 -3.66
CA VAL A 353 54.11 33.05 -3.95
C VAL A 353 53.93 33.69 -5.33
N VAL A 354 54.12 35.01 -5.43
CA VAL A 354 53.90 35.78 -6.68
C VAL A 354 55.20 36.43 -7.14
N ALA A 355 55.65 36.01 -8.33
CA ALA A 355 56.61 36.67 -9.24
C ALA A 355 58.10 36.80 -8.83
N GLU A 356 58.95 36.89 -9.88
CA GLU A 356 60.32 37.44 -9.91
C GLU A 356 61.43 36.72 -9.07
N ARG A 357 62.65 36.40 -9.56
CA ARG A 357 63.34 36.68 -10.85
C ARG A 357 64.69 35.91 -10.98
N ALA A 358 64.99 35.34 -12.17
CA ALA A 358 66.33 34.96 -12.70
C ALA A 358 67.17 33.89 -11.92
N LYS A 359 68.02 33.05 -12.56
CA LYS A 359 69.00 33.32 -13.63
C LYS A 359 69.15 32.16 -14.65
N THR A 360 69.67 32.48 -15.84
CA THR A 360 70.21 31.54 -16.86
C THR A 360 71.68 31.90 -17.18
N PRO A 361 72.46 31.01 -17.83
CA PRO A 361 72.62 31.00 -19.31
C PRO A 361 72.57 29.57 -19.92
N SER A 362 71.98 29.34 -21.11
CA SER A 362 72.55 29.52 -22.48
C SER A 362 73.83 28.69 -22.73
N LYS A 363 73.92 27.75 -23.70
CA LYS A 363 73.82 27.81 -25.19
C LYS A 363 73.62 26.36 -25.73
N ARG A 364 73.27 26.00 -26.99
CA ARG A 364 72.81 26.71 -28.22
C ARG A 364 71.75 25.88 -29.02
N THR A 365 71.77 25.84 -30.36
CA THR A 365 70.52 25.89 -31.16
C THR A 365 70.57 25.34 -32.62
N ALA A 366 69.76 24.32 -32.96
CA ALA A 366 69.32 23.95 -34.33
C ALA A 366 68.07 23.02 -34.30
N GLY A 367 67.08 23.08 -35.21
CA GLY A 367 66.71 24.16 -36.13
C GLY A 367 66.25 23.77 -37.54
N ARG A 368 64.91 23.68 -37.74
CA ARG A 368 64.06 24.01 -38.94
C ARG A 368 63.06 22.88 -39.31
N ARG A 369 61.83 23.11 -39.81
CA ARG A 369 61.01 24.30 -40.24
C ARG A 369 59.51 24.01 -39.91
N ARG A 370 58.69 24.99 -39.48
CA ARG A 370 57.55 25.66 -40.22
C ARG A 370 56.69 24.72 -41.11
N GLY A 371 55.35 24.79 -41.20
CA GLY A 371 54.26 25.69 -40.74
C GLY A 371 52.95 25.27 -41.51
N ARG A 372 51.71 25.78 -41.34
CA ARG A 372 51.10 27.02 -40.78
C ARG A 372 49.60 26.77 -40.47
N HIS A 373 48.93 27.66 -39.72
CA HIS A 373 47.48 27.65 -39.40
C HIS A 373 46.54 28.00 -40.61
N PRO A 374 45.19 27.84 -40.50
CA PRO A 374 44.24 27.72 -41.63
C PRO A 374 43.52 29.04 -42.01
N ASN A 375 42.59 28.98 -42.97
CA ASN A 375 41.46 29.91 -43.06
C ASN A 375 40.21 29.31 -43.78
N SER A 376 39.07 30.01 -43.75
CA SER A 376 37.77 29.59 -44.30
C SER A 376 37.45 30.14 -45.71
N ASN A 377 36.48 29.53 -46.43
CA ASN A 377 35.20 30.18 -46.79
C ASN A 377 34.24 29.35 -47.68
N SER A 378 32.95 29.72 -47.62
CA SER A 378 31.88 29.64 -48.64
C SER A 378 31.60 28.36 -49.48
N ARG A 379 30.40 27.77 -49.24
CA ARG A 379 29.23 27.62 -50.15
C ARG A 379 29.42 27.76 -51.69
N PRO A 380 28.49 27.21 -52.53
CA PRO A 380 27.57 26.06 -52.34
C PRO A 380 27.40 25.15 -53.59
N SER A 381 26.63 24.05 -53.51
CA SER A 381 25.54 23.64 -54.45
C SER A 381 25.11 22.16 -54.31
N THR A 382 23.91 21.84 -54.80
CA THR A 382 23.26 20.50 -54.92
C THR A 382 23.16 20.08 -56.42
N PRO A 383 22.48 19.00 -56.85
CA PRO A 383 22.07 17.72 -56.21
C PRO A 383 22.98 16.53 -56.68
N THR A 384 22.66 15.33 -57.21
CA THR A 384 21.43 14.55 -57.59
C THR A 384 21.76 13.05 -57.82
N VAL A 385 20.76 12.13 -57.74
CA VAL A 385 20.70 10.69 -58.20
C VAL A 385 21.76 9.68 -57.68
N ASN A 386 21.44 8.44 -57.29
CA ASN A 386 20.98 7.22 -58.02
C ASN A 386 22.02 6.68 -59.04
N ALA A 387 22.28 5.37 -59.21
CA ALA A 387 21.61 4.16 -58.71
C ALA A 387 22.56 2.93 -58.52
N GLU A 388 21.99 1.86 -57.95
CA GLU A 388 22.18 0.41 -58.21
C GLU A 388 23.44 -0.16 -58.88
N THR A 389 24.03 -1.19 -58.25
CA THR A 389 24.34 -2.55 -58.79
C THR A 389 24.81 -3.43 -57.59
N LYS A 390 24.38 -4.69 -57.41
CA LYS A 390 24.76 -5.96 -58.10
C LYS A 390 26.27 -6.28 -57.98
N ASP A 391 26.73 -7.50 -57.70
CA ASP A 391 26.09 -8.81 -57.41
C ASP A 391 27.14 -9.69 -56.66
N THR A 392 27.09 -11.03 -56.84
CA THR A 392 28.12 -12.07 -56.62
C THR A 392 28.38 -12.55 -55.20
N ASP A 393 27.60 -13.57 -54.87
CA ASP A 393 27.97 -14.86 -54.26
C ASP A 393 29.45 -15.27 -54.27
N SER A 394 29.83 -16.09 -53.28
CA SER A 394 30.63 -17.31 -53.49
C SER A 394 30.57 -18.20 -52.23
N ASP A 395 30.11 -19.44 -52.38
CA ASP A 395 30.04 -20.44 -51.31
C ASP A 395 31.41 -21.04 -50.94
N ARG A 396 31.53 -21.59 -49.73
CA ARG A 396 31.83 -23.03 -49.59
C ARG A 396 31.65 -23.60 -48.17
N GLU A 397 31.28 -24.87 -48.18
CA GLU A 397 31.21 -25.83 -47.07
C GLU A 397 32.62 -26.35 -46.70
N GLY A 398 32.87 -27.06 -45.60
CA GLY A 398 32.01 -27.48 -44.47
C GLY A 398 32.64 -28.63 -43.66
N GLY A 399 32.01 -29.01 -42.53
CA GLY A 399 32.38 -30.16 -41.68
C GLY A 399 33.69 -30.05 -40.88
N ALA A 400 34.02 -30.99 -39.98
CA ALA A 400 33.19 -31.90 -39.16
C ALA A 400 34.06 -32.54 -38.04
N ASP A 401 33.47 -32.74 -36.85
CA ASP A 401 33.86 -33.67 -35.76
C ASP A 401 35.30 -33.64 -35.17
N GLY A 402 35.51 -34.29 -34.01
CA GLY A 402 36.83 -34.44 -33.36
C GLY A 402 36.83 -34.39 -31.83
N ASN A 403 36.65 -35.55 -31.18
CA ASN A 403 36.43 -35.74 -29.74
C ASN A 403 37.73 -36.00 -28.91
N ASP A 404 37.65 -35.83 -27.57
CA ASP A 404 38.62 -36.22 -26.51
C ASP A 404 40.03 -35.55 -26.53
N CYS A 405 40.83 -35.49 -25.44
CA CYS A 405 40.91 -36.31 -24.21
C CYS A 405 41.28 -35.53 -22.91
N ASN A 406 41.49 -36.26 -21.80
CA ASN A 406 41.89 -35.74 -20.47
C ASN A 406 43.34 -36.11 -20.09
N ASP A 407 43.97 -35.29 -19.22
CA ASP A 407 44.84 -35.66 -18.08
C ASP A 407 45.02 -34.38 -17.19
N LYS A 408 45.17 -34.34 -15.85
CA LYS A 408 45.81 -35.19 -14.81
C LYS A 408 47.35 -35.07 -14.76
N ASP A 409 48.03 -34.94 -13.61
CA ASP A 409 47.67 -35.03 -12.17
C ASP A 409 48.32 -33.89 -11.33
N ASP A 410 48.25 -34.00 -9.99
CA ASP A 410 48.79 -33.06 -8.97
C ASP A 410 50.33 -32.98 -8.89
N ASP A 411 50.88 -31.96 -8.20
CA ASP A 411 51.57 -32.18 -6.91
C ASP A 411 51.82 -30.85 -6.13
N ASP A 412 52.16 -30.98 -4.85
CA ASP A 412 52.19 -29.93 -3.83
C ASP A 412 53.58 -29.27 -3.65
N LYS A 413 53.60 -27.96 -3.30
CA LYS A 413 54.67 -27.36 -2.45
C LYS A 413 54.40 -25.91 -2.02
N LYS A 414 54.60 -25.69 -0.72
CA LYS A 414 54.93 -24.38 -0.14
C LYS A 414 56.42 -24.10 -0.33
N ASP A 415 56.81 -22.82 -0.44
CA ASP A 415 57.45 -22.17 0.71
C ASP A 415 57.54 -20.63 0.58
N GLU A 416 57.92 -20.03 1.70
CA GLU A 416 57.76 -18.63 2.10
C GLU A 416 58.74 -17.61 1.46
N THR A 417 58.44 -16.33 1.70
CA THR A 417 59.32 -15.13 1.69
C THR A 417 59.78 -14.40 0.41
N THR A 418 59.71 -13.07 0.56
CA THR A 418 60.55 -11.98 -0.02
C THR A 418 60.32 -11.40 -1.44
N SER A 419 59.65 -10.23 -1.41
CA SER A 419 60.15 -8.93 -1.94
C SER A 419 59.70 -8.41 -3.32
N SER A 420 58.93 -7.32 -3.23
CA SER A 420 59.02 -6.09 -4.05
C SER A 420 58.88 -6.16 -5.58
N SER A 421 57.75 -5.66 -6.07
CA SER A 421 57.76 -4.62 -7.12
C SER A 421 56.62 -3.62 -6.90
N GLU A 422 56.95 -2.35 -6.63
CA GLU A 422 55.96 -1.28 -6.54
C GLU A 422 55.67 -0.67 -7.92
N ALA A 423 54.40 -0.72 -8.35
CA ALA A 423 53.98 -0.15 -9.65
C ALA A 423 52.61 0.56 -9.59
N ASN A 424 52.51 1.54 -8.69
CA ASN A 424 51.75 2.78 -8.89
C ASN A 424 50.25 2.66 -9.26
N SER A 425 49.38 2.53 -8.24
CA SER A 425 47.98 2.99 -8.32
C SER A 425 47.64 3.82 -7.09
N ARG A 426 47.63 5.16 -7.24
CA ARG A 426 47.34 6.13 -6.18
C ARG A 426 45.84 6.22 -5.88
N CYS A 427 45.30 5.21 -5.22
CA CYS A 427 44.02 5.33 -4.52
C CYS A 427 44.15 6.35 -3.38
N GLN A 428 43.20 7.28 -3.24
CA GLN A 428 43.14 8.16 -2.08
C GLN A 428 42.72 7.35 -0.86
N THR A 429 43.53 7.37 0.21
CA THR A 429 43.19 6.75 1.48
C THR A 429 42.02 7.48 2.15
N PRO A 430 41.07 6.78 2.82
CA PRO A 430 40.02 7.43 3.59
C PRO A 430 40.58 8.41 4.62
N VAL A 431 39.92 9.57 4.80
CA VAL A 431 40.31 10.56 5.80
C VAL A 431 40.19 9.93 7.19
N LYS A 432 41.32 9.82 7.91
CA LYS A 432 41.31 9.43 9.33
C LYS A 432 40.71 10.57 10.14
N LEU A 433 39.43 10.45 10.51
CA LEU A 433 38.80 11.29 11.52
C LEU A 433 39.69 11.32 12.78
N LYS A 434 40.16 12.51 13.13
CA LYS A 434 40.86 12.83 14.38
C LYS A 434 40.05 13.85 15.15
N LEU A 435 40.15 13.82 16.48
CA LEU A 435 39.87 15.01 17.28
C LEU A 435 40.89 16.10 16.92
N SER A 436 40.40 17.31 16.67
CA SER A 436 41.23 18.52 16.70
C SER A 436 41.59 18.85 18.16
N SER A 437 42.68 19.59 18.35
CA SER A 437 43.19 19.98 19.68
C SER A 437 42.52 21.23 20.27
N GLU A 438 41.54 21.82 19.57
CA GLU A 438 40.67 22.86 20.12
C GLU A 438 39.44 22.24 20.80
N PRO A 439 38.93 22.81 21.89
CA PRO A 439 37.63 22.41 22.44
C PRO A 439 36.54 22.68 21.39
N PRO A 440 35.63 21.73 21.10
CA PRO A 440 34.54 21.96 20.17
C PRO A 440 33.62 23.06 20.73
N GLU A 441 33.08 23.91 19.85
CA GLU A 441 32.08 24.89 20.27
C GLU A 441 30.91 24.16 20.95
N ASN A 442 30.46 24.67 22.09
CA ASN A 442 29.39 24.05 22.87
C ASN A 442 28.03 24.46 22.30
N VAL A 443 27.79 24.06 21.05
CA VAL A 443 26.58 24.35 20.27
C VAL A 443 25.54 23.30 20.56
N ASP A 444 24.38 23.72 21.05
CA ASP A 444 23.23 22.84 21.26
C ASP A 444 22.64 22.34 19.93
N TRP A 445 22.25 21.07 19.92
CA TRP A 445 21.56 20.41 18.82
C TRP A 445 20.16 20.02 19.26
N SER A 446 19.14 20.54 18.59
CA SER A 446 17.75 20.14 18.83
C SER A 446 17.52 18.68 18.39
N GLY A 447 16.47 18.06 18.92
CA GLY A 447 16.05 16.72 18.49
C GLY A 447 15.74 16.65 17.00
N ALA A 448 15.21 17.74 16.42
CA ALA A 448 15.00 17.90 14.99
C ALA A 448 16.31 17.89 14.19
N GLU A 449 17.28 18.75 14.54
CA GLU A 449 18.56 18.87 13.84
C GLU A 449 19.39 17.58 13.91
N ALA A 450 19.42 16.91 15.07
CA ALA A 450 20.14 15.65 15.25
C ALA A 450 19.52 14.52 14.41
N SER A 451 18.19 14.41 14.38
CA SER A 451 17.48 13.42 13.56
C SER A 451 17.66 13.70 12.07
N LEU A 452 17.57 14.96 11.65
CA LEU A 452 17.81 15.39 10.28
C LEU A 452 19.26 15.12 9.84
N PHE A 453 20.25 15.38 10.68
CA PHE A 453 21.65 15.01 10.44
C PHE A 453 21.79 13.49 10.21
N ARG A 454 21.19 12.66 11.07
CA ARG A 454 21.22 11.19 10.95
C ARG A 454 20.57 10.69 9.65
N VAL A 455 19.49 11.33 9.20
CA VAL A 455 18.86 11.06 7.90
C VAL A 455 19.76 11.45 6.72
N LEU A 456 20.38 12.64 6.81
CA LEU A 456 21.22 13.19 5.75
C LEU A 456 22.57 12.48 5.61
N ILE A 457 23.25 12.11 6.70
CA ILE A 457 24.52 11.36 6.66
C ILE A 457 24.33 9.98 6.00
N GLY A 458 23.18 9.32 6.22
CA GLY A 458 22.81 8.08 5.53
C GLY A 458 22.32 8.25 4.09
N THR A 459 22.51 9.42 3.48
CA THR A 459 22.07 9.75 2.11
C THR A 459 23.16 10.50 1.31
N TYR A 460 23.89 11.40 1.96
CA TYR A 460 24.98 12.21 1.39
C TYR A 460 26.38 11.77 1.85
N TYR A 461 26.46 10.81 2.78
CA TYR A 461 27.70 10.29 3.37
C TYR A 461 28.59 11.45 3.86
N ASP A 462 29.91 11.40 3.67
CA ASP A 462 30.83 12.39 4.23
C ASP A 462 30.83 13.77 3.50
N ASN A 463 29.82 14.09 2.68
CA ASN A 463 29.65 15.43 2.10
C ASN A 463 28.99 16.40 3.12
N PHE A 464 29.76 16.78 4.14
CA PHE A 464 29.33 17.70 5.21
C PHE A 464 28.94 19.10 4.69
N CYS A 465 29.42 19.50 3.51
CA CYS A 465 29.05 20.75 2.86
C CYS A 465 27.58 20.73 2.39
N ALA A 466 27.15 19.65 1.74
CA ALA A 466 25.76 19.46 1.34
C ALA A 466 24.84 19.30 2.56
N ILE A 467 25.27 18.56 3.59
CA ILE A 467 24.49 18.36 4.83
C ILE A 467 24.26 19.69 5.56
N ALA A 468 25.30 20.51 5.75
CA ALA A 468 25.15 21.83 6.36
C ALA A 468 24.23 22.76 5.57
N ARG A 469 24.31 22.74 4.23
CA ARG A 469 23.42 23.51 3.35
C ARG A 469 21.95 23.08 3.45
N LEU A 470 21.68 21.82 3.78
CA LEU A 470 20.32 21.28 3.93
C LEU A 470 19.74 21.45 5.34
N ILE A 471 20.59 21.43 6.37
CA ILE A 471 20.18 21.75 7.75
C ILE A 471 19.93 23.27 7.91
N GLY A 472 20.77 24.11 7.29
CA GLY A 472 20.61 25.57 7.25
C GLY A 472 20.97 26.30 8.56
N THR A 473 20.63 25.74 9.72
CA THR A 473 20.89 26.29 11.06
C THR A 473 22.30 26.05 11.59
N LYS A 474 23.06 25.10 11.00
CA LYS A 474 24.38 24.65 11.46
C LYS A 474 25.44 24.81 10.37
N THR A 475 26.64 25.26 10.74
CA THR A 475 27.76 25.43 9.80
C THR A 475 28.44 24.11 9.44
N CYS A 476 29.25 24.11 8.37
CA CYS A 476 29.94 22.90 7.91
C CYS A 476 30.99 22.39 8.91
N ARG A 477 31.72 23.27 9.61
CA ARG A 477 32.57 22.91 10.77
C ARG A 477 31.75 22.20 11.85
N GLN A 478 30.63 22.78 12.28
CA GLN A 478 29.77 22.21 13.33
C GLN A 478 29.15 20.86 12.93
N VAL A 479 28.76 20.67 11.67
CA VAL A 479 28.28 19.38 11.13
C VAL A 479 29.37 18.29 11.15
N TYR A 480 30.62 18.65 10.82
CA TYR A 480 31.76 17.73 10.93
C TYR A 480 32.07 17.38 12.39
N GLU A 481 32.11 18.38 13.28
CA GLU A 481 32.31 18.16 14.73
C GLU A 481 31.21 17.27 15.33
N PHE A 482 29.95 17.42 14.89
CA PHE A 482 28.86 16.53 15.30
C PHE A 482 29.03 15.10 14.75
N ARG A 483 29.49 14.92 13.50
CA ARG A 483 29.84 13.58 12.97
C ARG A 483 30.93 12.90 13.80
N VAL A 484 31.91 13.66 14.28
CA VAL A 484 32.98 13.17 15.16
C VAL A 484 32.42 12.80 16.54
N LYS A 485 31.56 13.64 17.14
CA LYS A 485 30.85 13.34 18.40
C LYS A 485 29.99 12.06 18.28
N GLU A 486 29.25 11.87 17.19
CA GLU A 486 28.46 10.64 16.94
C GLU A 486 29.26 9.46 16.32
N SER A 487 30.60 9.56 16.21
CA SER A 487 31.41 8.49 15.59
C SER A 487 31.53 7.20 16.40
N SER A 488 31.13 7.25 17.68
CA SER A 488 30.96 6.11 18.58
C SER A 488 29.59 5.41 18.45
N ILE A 489 28.58 6.09 17.87
CA ILE A 489 27.19 5.62 17.80
C ILE A 489 26.84 5.20 16.36
N ILE A 490 27.25 5.99 15.36
CA ILE A 490 26.95 5.75 13.95
C ILE A 490 28.12 5.04 13.28
N ALA A 491 27.91 3.75 13.02
CA ALA A 491 28.84 2.87 12.29
C ALA A 491 29.41 3.55 11.02
N ARG A 492 30.66 3.23 10.69
CA ARG A 492 31.28 3.71 9.45
C ARG A 492 30.57 3.10 8.24
N ALA A 493 30.44 3.87 7.17
CA ALA A 493 29.97 3.34 5.89
C ALA A 493 30.87 2.15 5.49
N PRO A 494 30.31 1.02 5.02
CA PRO A 494 31.10 -0.15 4.69
C PRO A 494 32.08 0.18 3.57
N ALA A 495 33.37 0.00 3.87
CA ALA A 495 34.41 0.14 2.87
C ALA A 495 34.31 -1.04 1.89
N VAL A 496 34.13 -0.71 0.61
CA VAL A 496 33.95 -1.64 -0.52
C VAL A 496 32.64 -2.43 -0.50
N ASP A 497 31.71 -2.03 -1.38
CA ASP A 497 30.80 -2.98 -2.03
C ASP A 497 31.40 -3.33 -3.40
N GLU A 498 31.85 -4.58 -3.61
CA GLU A 498 32.48 -5.04 -4.87
C GLU A 498 31.49 -5.17 -6.05
N ASN A 499 30.45 -4.33 -6.07
CA ASN A 499 29.38 -4.34 -7.05
C ASN A 499 29.36 -3.05 -7.88
N THR A 500 30.53 -2.66 -8.43
CA THR A 500 30.68 -1.58 -9.42
C THR A 500 30.98 -2.12 -10.83
N PRO A 501 29.97 -2.61 -11.59
CA PRO A 501 30.13 -2.80 -13.03
C PRO A 501 30.44 -1.48 -13.72
N GLN A 502 31.46 -1.46 -14.59
CA GLN A 502 31.81 -0.26 -15.37
C GLN A 502 30.60 0.22 -16.20
N ARG A 503 30.36 1.53 -16.19
CA ARG A 503 29.25 2.25 -16.86
C ARG A 503 29.40 2.24 -18.41
N LYS A 504 29.40 1.07 -19.03
CA LYS A 504 29.59 0.86 -20.49
C LYS A 504 28.29 1.09 -21.27
N LYS A 505 28.31 2.06 -22.20
CA LYS A 505 27.18 2.35 -23.12
C LYS A 505 27.02 1.22 -24.16
N LYS A 506 25.75 0.92 -24.51
CA LYS A 506 25.30 -0.02 -25.58
C LYS A 506 25.74 -1.50 -25.44
N ARG A 507 24.98 -2.28 -24.66
CA ARG A 507 24.98 -3.77 -24.74
C ARG A 507 24.42 -4.25 -26.08
N LYS A 508 25.04 -5.27 -26.70
CA LYS A 508 24.69 -5.81 -28.03
C LYS A 508 23.43 -6.70 -28.03
N HIS A 509 22.92 -6.95 -29.24
CA HIS A 509 21.70 -7.67 -29.67
C HIS A 509 21.27 -8.96 -28.90
N ARG A 510 22.18 -9.66 -28.20
CA ARG A 510 22.02 -11.06 -27.74
C ARG A 510 20.82 -11.30 -26.79
N LEU A 511 20.45 -10.33 -25.95
CA LEU A 511 19.28 -10.48 -25.04
C LEU A 511 17.95 -10.52 -25.79
N TRP A 512 17.80 -9.77 -26.88
CA TRP A 512 16.52 -9.61 -27.59
C TRP A 512 16.07 -10.93 -28.23
N ALA A 513 16.98 -11.63 -28.90
CA ALA A 513 16.70 -12.93 -29.52
C ALA A 513 16.37 -14.04 -28.51
N THR A 514 16.91 -13.98 -27.29
CA THR A 514 16.53 -14.92 -26.21
C THR A 514 15.18 -14.54 -25.61
N HIS A 515 14.91 -13.24 -25.40
CA HIS A 515 13.65 -12.76 -24.86
C HIS A 515 12.46 -13.00 -25.80
N CYS A 516 12.60 -12.75 -27.10
CA CYS A 516 11.56 -13.06 -28.09
C CYS A 516 11.25 -14.57 -28.11
N ARG A 517 12.27 -15.44 -28.04
CA ARG A 517 12.06 -16.89 -27.88
C ARG A 517 11.38 -17.24 -26.55
N LYS A 518 11.70 -16.56 -25.44
CA LYS A 518 11.03 -16.79 -24.14
C LYS A 518 9.56 -16.37 -24.15
N ILE A 519 9.19 -15.30 -24.85
CA ILE A 519 7.77 -14.94 -25.08
C ILE A 519 7.07 -16.03 -25.90
N GLN A 520 7.70 -16.50 -26.99
CA GLN A 520 7.10 -17.48 -27.87
C GLN A 520 6.91 -18.84 -27.18
N LEU A 521 7.94 -19.33 -26.48
CA LEU A 521 7.89 -20.57 -25.69
C LEU A 521 6.81 -20.52 -24.58
N LYS A 522 6.65 -19.38 -23.89
CA LYS A 522 5.55 -19.19 -22.90
C LYS A 522 4.15 -19.22 -23.52
N LYS A 523 4.01 -19.06 -24.84
CA LYS A 523 2.70 -19.11 -25.52
C LYS A 523 2.26 -20.54 -25.86
N ASP A 524 3.19 -21.47 -25.88
CA ASP A 524 2.99 -22.81 -26.44
C ASP A 524 3.05 -23.91 -25.34
N GLY A 525 3.02 -23.53 -24.05
CA GLY A 525 3.26 -24.40 -22.89
C GLY A 525 2.23 -24.32 -21.75
N SER A 526 1.09 -24.98 -21.93
CA SER A 526 0.15 -25.49 -20.89
C SER A 526 -0.51 -24.54 -19.86
N SER A 527 -1.85 -24.55 -19.87
CA SER A 527 -2.80 -23.97 -18.92
C SER A 527 -2.91 -22.42 -18.90
N ASN A 528 -4.14 -21.92 -18.71
CA ASN A 528 -4.48 -20.49 -18.74
C ASN A 528 -4.18 -19.75 -17.41
N HIS A 529 -3.40 -20.37 -16.52
CA HIS A 529 -3.16 -19.88 -15.16
C HIS A 529 -2.23 -18.67 -15.16
N VAL A 530 -2.81 -17.49 -14.94
CA VAL A 530 -2.08 -16.22 -14.81
C VAL A 530 -2.10 -15.81 -13.34
N TYR A 531 -0.93 -15.67 -12.73
CA TYR A 531 -0.77 -15.21 -11.35
C TYR A 531 -0.41 -13.73 -11.30
N ASN A 532 -0.82 -13.01 -10.26
CA ASN A 532 -0.56 -11.60 -10.09
C ASN A 532 0.95 -11.30 -9.89
N TYR A 533 1.40 -10.12 -10.33
CA TYR A 533 2.81 -9.74 -10.23
C TYR A 533 3.13 -9.13 -8.86
N GLN A 534 4.04 -9.80 -8.14
CA GLN A 534 4.71 -9.31 -6.94
C GLN A 534 6.22 -9.10 -7.20
N PRO A 535 6.85 -8.02 -6.69
CA PRO A 535 8.29 -7.82 -6.84
C PRO A 535 9.12 -8.80 -6.00
N CYS A 536 10.03 -9.53 -6.63
CA CYS A 536 10.97 -10.41 -5.92
C CYS A 536 12.13 -9.65 -5.27
N ASP A 537 12.49 -10.04 -4.04
CA ASP A 537 13.64 -9.55 -3.29
C ASP A 537 14.34 -10.75 -2.62
N HIS A 538 15.46 -11.19 -3.21
CA HIS A 538 16.28 -12.30 -2.74
C HIS A 538 17.76 -11.88 -2.86
N PRO A 539 18.31 -11.18 -1.84
CA PRO A 539 19.61 -10.53 -1.94
C PRO A 539 20.73 -11.54 -2.20
N ARG A 540 21.65 -11.16 -3.09
CA ARG A 540 22.80 -11.97 -3.59
C ARG A 540 22.44 -13.24 -4.40
N GLN A 541 21.16 -13.63 -4.50
CA GLN A 541 20.73 -14.79 -5.31
C GLN A 541 20.23 -14.37 -6.71
N PRO A 542 20.42 -15.21 -7.75
CA PRO A 542 19.87 -14.98 -9.09
C PRO A 542 18.36 -15.24 -9.16
N CYS A 543 17.70 -14.85 -10.25
CA CYS A 543 16.31 -15.29 -10.51
C CYS A 543 16.31 -16.64 -11.23
N ASP A 544 16.49 -17.72 -10.48
CA ASP A 544 16.32 -19.10 -10.93
C ASP A 544 14.92 -19.65 -10.60
N SER A 545 14.74 -20.97 -10.54
CA SER A 545 13.46 -21.63 -10.22
C SER A 545 12.95 -21.43 -8.79
N SER A 546 13.76 -20.90 -7.86
CA SER A 546 13.33 -20.49 -6.52
C SER A 546 12.69 -19.10 -6.49
N CYS A 547 12.89 -18.29 -7.54
CA CYS A 547 12.42 -16.91 -7.60
C CYS A 547 10.89 -16.84 -7.76
N PRO A 548 10.15 -16.14 -6.89
CA PRO A 548 8.68 -16.03 -7.00
C PRO A 548 8.19 -15.56 -8.37
N CYS A 549 8.90 -14.63 -9.02
CA CYS A 549 8.55 -14.17 -10.37
C CYS A 549 8.75 -15.25 -11.45
N VAL A 550 9.59 -16.25 -11.23
CA VAL A 550 9.81 -17.38 -12.15
C VAL A 550 8.80 -18.49 -11.88
N THR A 551 8.55 -18.80 -10.60
CA THR A 551 7.55 -19.80 -10.16
C THR A 551 6.14 -19.41 -10.60
N ALA A 552 5.75 -18.14 -10.41
CA ALA A 552 4.48 -17.58 -10.89
C ALA A 552 4.44 -17.34 -12.42
N GLN A 553 5.39 -17.91 -13.17
CA GLN A 553 5.59 -17.74 -14.63
C GLN A 553 5.62 -16.29 -15.14
N ASN A 554 5.88 -15.32 -14.27
CA ASN A 554 5.90 -13.90 -14.59
C ASN A 554 7.25 -13.45 -15.20
N PHE A 555 7.36 -12.15 -15.49
CA PHE A 555 8.63 -11.49 -15.78
C PHE A 555 9.03 -10.61 -14.58
N CYS A 556 10.33 -10.36 -14.40
CA CYS A 556 10.80 -9.46 -13.35
C CYS A 556 10.70 -8.00 -13.82
N GLU A 557 9.80 -7.22 -13.20
CA GLU A 557 9.65 -5.80 -13.54
C GLU A 557 10.70 -4.91 -12.89
N LYS A 558 10.71 -3.63 -13.28
CA LYS A 558 11.54 -2.55 -12.69
C LYS A 558 11.45 -2.40 -11.16
N PHE A 559 10.46 -3.02 -10.52
CA PHE A 559 10.25 -3.00 -9.06
C PHE A 559 10.96 -4.15 -8.32
N CYS A 560 11.35 -5.24 -9.00
CA CYS A 560 12.11 -6.34 -8.38
C CYS A 560 13.51 -5.86 -7.94
N GLN A 561 14.01 -6.37 -6.81
CA GLN A 561 15.34 -6.03 -6.26
C GLN A 561 16.47 -6.95 -6.75
N CYS A 562 16.16 -7.91 -7.62
CA CYS A 562 17.17 -8.74 -8.29
C CYS A 562 18.11 -7.94 -9.21
N SER A 563 19.22 -8.54 -9.63
CA SER A 563 20.25 -7.88 -10.48
C SER A 563 19.65 -7.12 -11.68
N SER A 564 20.23 -5.97 -12.00
CA SER A 564 19.91 -5.18 -13.21
C SER A 564 20.15 -5.95 -14.51
N GLU A 565 21.00 -6.99 -14.48
CA GLU A 565 21.27 -7.88 -15.61
C GLU A 565 20.43 -9.18 -15.60
N CYS A 566 19.45 -9.31 -14.69
CA CYS A 566 18.63 -10.51 -14.54
C CYS A 566 17.94 -10.93 -15.86
N GLN A 567 18.14 -12.19 -16.25
CA GLN A 567 17.65 -12.75 -17.51
C GLN A 567 16.12 -12.91 -17.58
N ASN A 568 15.41 -12.85 -16.44
CA ASN A 568 13.94 -12.86 -16.40
C ASN A 568 13.32 -11.45 -16.44
N ARG A 569 14.13 -10.37 -16.49
CA ARG A 569 13.59 -9.00 -16.61
C ARG A 569 13.02 -8.73 -18.00
N PHE A 570 11.87 -8.06 -18.04
CA PHE A 570 11.30 -7.58 -19.30
C PHE A 570 12.13 -6.37 -19.83
N PRO A 571 12.62 -6.37 -21.07
CA PRO A 571 13.59 -5.38 -21.57
C PRO A 571 12.95 -4.16 -22.25
N GLY A 572 11.61 -4.02 -22.21
CA GLY A 572 10.88 -3.01 -22.97
C GLY A 572 10.83 -3.30 -24.47
N CYS A 573 10.59 -2.27 -25.28
CA CYS A 573 10.64 -2.37 -26.75
C CYS A 573 11.52 -1.28 -27.38
N ARG A 574 11.98 -1.52 -28.61
CA ARG A 574 12.80 -0.60 -29.42
C ARG A 574 12.07 -0.15 -30.70
N CYS A 575 10.74 -0.15 -30.67
CA CYS A 575 9.91 0.29 -31.79
C CYS A 575 10.04 1.81 -31.98
N LYS A 576 9.81 2.31 -33.20
CA LYS A 576 9.81 3.75 -33.51
C LYS A 576 8.46 4.43 -33.20
N ALA A 577 7.36 3.72 -33.38
CA ALA A 577 5.99 4.20 -33.18
C ALA A 577 4.98 3.03 -33.13
N GLN A 578 3.73 3.39 -32.89
CA GLN A 578 2.48 2.61 -32.88
C GLN A 578 2.43 1.47 -31.86
N CYS A 579 3.39 0.53 -31.87
CA CYS A 579 3.46 -0.61 -30.96
C CYS A 579 2.20 -1.51 -30.92
N ASN A 580 1.34 -1.47 -31.92
CA ASN A 580 0.04 -2.17 -31.97
C ASN A 580 0.04 -3.43 -32.85
N THR A 581 1.22 -4.00 -33.13
CA THR A 581 1.38 -5.20 -33.97
C THR A 581 2.29 -6.22 -33.29
N LYS A 582 2.24 -7.48 -33.75
CA LYS A 582 3.09 -8.59 -33.25
C LYS A 582 4.60 -8.34 -33.42
N GLN A 583 5.03 -7.32 -34.16
CA GLN A 583 6.44 -6.89 -34.25
C GLN A 583 6.94 -6.23 -32.96
N CYS A 584 6.04 -5.72 -32.11
CA CYS A 584 6.39 -5.15 -30.80
C CYS A 584 6.29 -6.23 -29.71
N PRO A 585 7.38 -6.57 -28.99
CA PRO A 585 7.32 -7.58 -27.93
C PRO A 585 6.41 -7.23 -26.75
N CYS A 586 6.14 -5.94 -26.47
CA CYS A 586 5.12 -5.54 -25.48
C CYS A 586 3.75 -6.07 -25.92
N TYR A 587 3.32 -5.71 -27.13
CA TYR A 587 2.03 -6.11 -27.67
C TYR A 587 1.89 -7.62 -27.87
N LEU A 588 2.96 -8.27 -28.34
CA LEU A 588 3.04 -9.73 -28.50
C LEU A 588 2.91 -10.46 -27.16
N ALA A 589 3.54 -9.94 -26.09
CA ALA A 589 3.44 -10.48 -24.74
C ALA A 589 2.19 -9.99 -23.95
N VAL A 590 1.22 -9.35 -24.62
CA VAL A 590 -0.03 -8.85 -24.00
C VAL A 590 0.22 -7.78 -22.91
N ARG A 591 1.15 -6.88 -23.19
CA ARG A 591 1.58 -5.80 -22.28
C ARG A 591 1.49 -4.42 -22.92
N GLU A 592 1.22 -3.39 -22.10
CA GLU A 592 1.51 -2.01 -22.50
C GLU A 592 3.02 -1.72 -22.50
N CYS A 593 3.41 -0.62 -23.15
CA CYS A 593 4.78 -0.14 -23.22
C CYS A 593 5.13 0.63 -21.95
N ASP A 594 5.91 -0.01 -21.07
CA ASP A 594 6.48 0.61 -19.87
C ASP A 594 7.28 1.88 -20.24
N PRO A 595 6.97 3.06 -19.66
CA PRO A 595 7.61 4.32 -20.02
C PRO A 595 9.08 4.42 -19.58
N ASP A 596 9.51 3.70 -18.54
CA ASP A 596 10.92 3.71 -18.09
C ASP A 596 11.82 2.86 -18.99
N LEU A 597 11.23 1.97 -19.80
CA LEU A 597 11.95 1.01 -20.65
C LEU A 597 11.80 1.28 -22.15
N CYS A 598 10.62 1.75 -22.59
CA CYS A 598 10.26 1.88 -24.00
C CYS A 598 10.60 3.27 -24.58
N LEU A 599 11.82 3.75 -24.29
CA LEU A 599 12.34 5.11 -24.53
C LEU A 599 12.54 5.49 -26.02
N THR A 600 11.89 4.81 -26.97
CA THR A 600 12.03 5.07 -28.41
C THR A 600 10.71 5.09 -29.19
N CYS A 601 9.59 4.68 -28.59
CA CYS A 601 8.32 4.52 -29.30
C CYS A 601 7.28 5.62 -29.03
N GLY A 602 7.59 6.60 -28.15
CA GLY A 602 6.63 7.59 -27.66
C GLY A 602 5.92 7.24 -26.36
N ALA A 603 6.26 6.14 -25.68
CA ALA A 603 5.60 5.77 -24.42
C ALA A 603 5.99 6.70 -23.26
N ALA A 604 7.25 7.16 -23.24
CA ALA A 604 7.84 8.02 -22.21
C ALA A 604 7.64 9.53 -22.46
N ASP A 605 7.25 9.91 -23.69
CA ASP A 605 7.28 11.28 -24.17
C ASP A 605 5.94 12.00 -23.96
N HIS A 606 5.95 13.33 -23.84
CA HIS A 606 4.76 14.19 -23.80
C HIS A 606 3.64 13.70 -22.86
N TRP A 607 3.86 13.76 -21.55
CA TRP A 607 2.90 13.29 -20.53
C TRP A 607 1.54 13.99 -20.61
N ASP A 608 1.53 15.29 -20.93
CA ASP A 608 0.32 16.11 -21.05
C ASP A 608 -0.52 15.76 -22.30
N SER A 609 0.08 15.09 -23.29
CA SER A 609 -0.63 14.64 -24.50
C SER A 609 -1.18 13.23 -24.31
N LYS A 610 -2.49 13.08 -24.54
CA LYS A 610 -3.11 11.77 -24.72
C LYS A 610 -2.85 11.16 -26.11
N ASN A 611 -2.43 11.97 -27.08
CA ASN A 611 -2.07 11.52 -28.42
C ASN A 611 -0.54 11.51 -28.56
N VAL A 612 0.06 10.33 -28.50
CA VAL A 612 1.50 10.10 -28.65
C VAL A 612 1.76 9.04 -29.71
N SER A 613 3.00 8.95 -30.19
CA SER A 613 3.34 8.03 -31.28
C SER A 613 3.14 6.55 -30.92
N CYS A 614 3.14 6.18 -29.64
CA CYS A 614 2.77 4.85 -29.14
C CYS A 614 1.26 4.73 -28.92
N LYS A 615 0.61 3.69 -29.48
CA LYS A 615 -0.81 3.36 -29.22
C LYS A 615 -1.00 2.24 -28.20
N ASN A 616 0.09 1.76 -27.60
CA ASN A 616 0.14 0.65 -26.65
C ASN A 616 0.50 1.16 -25.24
N CYS A 617 -0.11 2.29 -24.84
CA CYS A 617 0.06 2.97 -23.55
C CYS A 617 -1.20 3.75 -23.17
N SER A 618 -2.36 3.26 -23.60
CA SER A 618 -3.66 3.92 -23.53
C SER A 618 -4.35 3.68 -22.18
N ILE A 619 -4.16 2.49 -21.59
CA ILE A 619 -4.66 2.12 -20.27
C ILE A 619 -3.87 2.88 -19.18
N GLN A 620 -2.54 2.92 -19.28
CA GLN A 620 -1.70 3.67 -18.32
C GLN A 620 -1.92 5.19 -18.37
N ARG A 621 -2.29 5.76 -19.53
CA ARG A 621 -2.59 7.21 -19.68
C ARG A 621 -4.07 7.58 -19.49
N GLY A 622 -4.97 6.63 -19.26
CA GLY A 622 -6.41 6.88 -19.20
C GLY A 622 -6.94 7.54 -20.50
N ALA A 623 -6.45 7.08 -21.65
CA ALA A 623 -6.76 7.61 -22.98
C ALA A 623 -8.08 7.05 -23.54
N LYS A 624 -9.11 6.97 -22.69
CA LYS A 624 -10.44 6.42 -23.02
C LYS A 624 -11.27 7.39 -23.86
N LYS A 625 -12.15 6.81 -24.70
CA LYS A 625 -13.12 7.48 -25.56
C LYS A 625 -14.29 8.05 -24.74
N HIS A 626 -15.04 8.98 -25.35
CA HIS A 626 -16.20 9.58 -24.68
C HIS A 626 -17.45 8.68 -24.81
N LEU A 627 -17.98 8.24 -23.67
CA LEU A 627 -19.13 7.35 -23.56
C LEU A 627 -20.38 8.07 -23.04
N LEU A 628 -21.54 7.71 -23.61
CA LEU A 628 -22.88 8.24 -23.32
C LEU A 628 -23.73 7.11 -22.70
N LEU A 629 -24.57 7.44 -21.72
CA LEU A 629 -25.47 6.51 -21.05
C LEU A 629 -26.91 6.79 -21.50
N ALA A 630 -27.63 5.75 -21.90
CA ALA A 630 -29.05 5.78 -22.24
C ALA A 630 -29.68 4.41 -21.96
N PRO A 631 -31.02 4.26 -21.95
CA PRO A 631 -31.64 2.93 -21.96
C PRO A 631 -31.09 2.08 -23.12
N SER A 632 -30.91 0.78 -22.90
CA SER A 632 -30.47 -0.15 -23.94
C SER A 632 -31.62 -0.51 -24.88
N ASP A 633 -31.32 -0.79 -26.14
CA ASP A 633 -32.28 -1.40 -27.08
C ASP A 633 -32.56 -2.89 -26.76
N VAL A 634 -31.78 -3.50 -25.85
CA VAL A 634 -31.90 -4.90 -25.42
C VAL A 634 -32.53 -5.02 -24.03
N ALA A 635 -31.87 -4.50 -23.00
CA ALA A 635 -32.34 -4.59 -21.62
C ALA A 635 -31.67 -3.55 -20.70
N GLY A 636 -32.46 -2.90 -19.84
CA GLY A 636 -31.92 -2.02 -18.79
C GLY A 636 -31.19 -0.79 -19.34
N TRP A 637 -29.94 -0.59 -18.92
CA TRP A 637 -29.08 0.52 -19.32
C TRP A 637 -28.03 0.06 -20.32
N GLY A 638 -27.79 0.86 -21.36
CA GLY A 638 -26.75 0.65 -22.38
C GLY A 638 -25.73 1.78 -22.40
N ILE A 639 -24.56 1.52 -22.97
CA ILE A 639 -23.51 2.53 -23.17
C ILE A 639 -23.19 2.72 -24.65
N PHE A 640 -23.21 3.97 -25.09
CA PHE A 640 -23.16 4.38 -26.48
C PHE A 640 -21.93 5.24 -26.73
N ILE A 641 -21.31 5.12 -27.90
CA ILE A 641 -20.05 5.82 -28.19
C ILE A 641 -20.27 7.16 -28.92
N LYS A 642 -19.67 8.25 -28.42
CA LYS A 642 -19.87 9.60 -28.98
C LYS A 642 -19.14 9.82 -30.32
N GLU A 643 -18.06 9.10 -30.54
CA GLU A 643 -17.11 9.32 -31.64
C GLU A 643 -16.81 7.98 -32.33
N PRO A 644 -16.55 7.95 -33.65
CA PRO A 644 -16.28 6.70 -34.35
C PRO A 644 -14.93 6.13 -33.93
N VAL A 645 -14.85 4.79 -33.86
CA VAL A 645 -13.67 4.05 -33.37
C VAL A 645 -13.27 2.96 -34.35
N GLN A 646 -11.98 2.83 -34.58
CA GLN A 646 -11.41 1.88 -35.55
C GLN A 646 -11.20 0.49 -34.94
N LYS A 647 -11.13 -0.54 -35.79
CA LYS A 647 -10.89 -1.92 -35.34
C LYS A 647 -9.57 -2.03 -34.54
N ASN A 648 -9.64 -2.74 -33.42
CA ASN A 648 -8.60 -2.92 -32.40
C ASN A 648 -8.15 -1.63 -31.69
N GLU A 649 -8.89 -0.52 -31.83
CA GLU A 649 -8.65 0.70 -31.05
C GLU A 649 -9.24 0.59 -29.64
N PHE A 650 -8.59 1.23 -28.68
CA PHE A 650 -8.98 1.25 -27.26
C PHE A 650 -10.19 2.14 -27.04
N ILE A 651 -11.19 1.62 -26.30
CA ILE A 651 -12.41 2.35 -25.94
C ILE A 651 -12.31 2.83 -24.49
N SER A 652 -12.18 1.92 -23.54
CA SER A 652 -12.02 2.22 -22.11
C SER A 652 -11.38 1.03 -21.40
N GLU A 653 -10.81 1.28 -20.23
CA GLU A 653 -10.60 0.24 -19.23
C GLU A 653 -11.94 -0.13 -18.59
N TYR A 654 -12.13 -1.41 -18.25
CA TYR A 654 -13.19 -1.86 -17.33
C TYR A 654 -12.65 -1.73 -15.91
N CYS A 655 -13.11 -0.70 -15.18
CA CYS A 655 -12.67 -0.47 -13.79
C CYS A 655 -13.68 -1.00 -12.79
N GLY A 656 -13.19 -1.53 -11.68
CA GLY A 656 -13.98 -1.96 -10.52
C GLY A 656 -13.17 -2.04 -9.24
N GLU A 657 -13.78 -2.58 -8.19
CA GLU A 657 -13.09 -3.08 -7.01
C GLU A 657 -12.26 -4.31 -7.39
N ILE A 658 -11.06 -4.48 -6.83
CA ILE A 658 -10.31 -5.74 -6.91
C ILE A 658 -10.57 -6.50 -5.62
N ILE A 659 -11.03 -7.74 -5.75
CA ILE A 659 -11.37 -8.66 -4.67
C ILE A 659 -10.74 -10.02 -4.92
N SER A 660 -10.62 -10.86 -3.89
CA SER A 660 -10.19 -12.26 -4.02
C SER A 660 -11.19 -13.10 -4.82
N GLN A 661 -10.82 -14.32 -5.19
CA GLN A 661 -11.77 -15.29 -5.74
C GLN A 661 -12.85 -15.68 -4.70
N ASP A 662 -12.47 -15.89 -3.44
CA ASP A 662 -13.40 -16.26 -2.37
C ASP A 662 -14.47 -15.19 -2.12
N GLU A 663 -14.08 -13.90 -2.10
CA GLU A 663 -15.00 -12.76 -2.01
C GLU A 663 -15.85 -12.60 -3.27
N ALA A 664 -15.30 -12.92 -4.45
CA ALA A 664 -16.06 -12.93 -5.70
C ALA A 664 -17.14 -14.03 -5.69
N ASP A 665 -16.85 -15.22 -5.16
CA ASP A 665 -17.83 -16.30 -4.98
C ASP A 665 -18.89 -15.94 -3.92
N ARG A 666 -18.51 -15.33 -2.79
CA ARG A 666 -19.46 -14.81 -1.78
C ARG A 666 -20.44 -13.80 -2.38
N ARG A 667 -19.94 -12.86 -3.19
CA ARG A 667 -20.77 -11.87 -3.91
C ARG A 667 -21.57 -12.51 -5.04
N GLY A 668 -20.98 -13.46 -5.76
CA GLY A 668 -21.54 -14.16 -6.91
C GLY A 668 -22.92 -14.74 -6.63
N LYS A 669 -23.08 -15.51 -5.54
CA LYS A 669 -24.38 -16.12 -5.19
C LYS A 669 -25.50 -15.07 -5.00
N VAL A 670 -25.17 -13.89 -4.46
CA VAL A 670 -26.13 -12.78 -4.32
C VAL A 670 -26.44 -12.15 -5.69
N TYR A 671 -25.44 -11.99 -6.55
CA TYR A 671 -25.60 -11.41 -7.89
C TYR A 671 -26.35 -12.33 -8.86
N ASP A 672 -26.16 -13.64 -8.75
CA ASP A 672 -26.91 -14.65 -9.51
C ASP A 672 -28.39 -14.65 -9.12
N LYS A 673 -28.70 -14.51 -7.83
CA LYS A 673 -30.09 -14.39 -7.34
C LYS A 673 -30.76 -13.07 -7.78
N TYR A 674 -29.97 -12.00 -7.99
CA TYR A 674 -30.40 -10.76 -8.64
C TYR A 674 -30.34 -10.80 -10.19
N MET A 675 -29.92 -11.93 -10.79
CA MET A 675 -29.77 -12.12 -12.25
C MET A 675 -28.85 -11.07 -12.91
N CYS A 676 -27.91 -10.49 -12.17
CA CYS A 676 -27.10 -9.36 -12.63
C CYS A 676 -25.73 -9.33 -11.92
N SER A 677 -24.68 -9.77 -12.63
CA SER A 677 -23.30 -9.74 -12.15
C SER A 677 -22.43 -8.77 -12.95
N PHE A 678 -21.55 -8.04 -12.27
CA PHE A 678 -20.51 -7.18 -12.85
C PHE A 678 -19.10 -7.67 -12.47
N LEU A 679 -18.96 -8.96 -12.15
CA LEU A 679 -17.69 -9.62 -11.88
C LEU A 679 -16.96 -9.93 -13.20
N PHE A 680 -15.69 -9.53 -13.30
CA PHE A 680 -14.83 -9.82 -14.44
C PHE A 680 -13.51 -10.44 -13.96
N ASN A 681 -13.24 -11.70 -14.31
CA ASN A 681 -12.02 -12.42 -13.93
C ASN A 681 -10.76 -11.71 -14.45
N LEU A 682 -9.85 -11.33 -13.54
CA LEU A 682 -8.64 -10.55 -13.88
C LEU A 682 -7.41 -11.43 -14.00
N ASN A 683 -7.24 -12.36 -13.07
CA ASN A 683 -6.19 -13.37 -12.98
C ASN A 683 -6.60 -14.44 -11.94
N ASN A 684 -5.78 -15.47 -11.72
CA ASN A 684 -6.09 -16.54 -10.77
C ASN A 684 -6.38 -16.03 -9.35
N ASP A 685 -5.71 -14.97 -8.92
CA ASP A 685 -5.72 -14.52 -7.52
C ASP A 685 -6.83 -13.48 -7.25
N PHE A 686 -7.33 -12.81 -8.31
CA PHE A 686 -8.19 -11.64 -8.18
C PHE A 686 -9.26 -11.52 -9.28
N VAL A 687 -10.41 -10.95 -8.90
CA VAL A 687 -11.54 -10.57 -9.77
C VAL A 687 -11.74 -9.05 -9.71
N VAL A 688 -12.25 -8.45 -10.80
CA VAL A 688 -12.68 -7.05 -10.82
C VAL A 688 -14.20 -6.99 -10.73
N ASP A 689 -14.72 -6.47 -9.61
CA ASP A 689 -16.15 -6.23 -9.38
C ASP A 689 -16.51 -4.78 -9.68
N ALA A 690 -17.25 -4.52 -10.76
CA ALA A 690 -17.72 -3.17 -11.06
C ALA A 690 -19.05 -2.80 -10.37
N THR A 691 -19.59 -3.66 -9.49
CA THR A 691 -20.95 -3.50 -8.91
C THR A 691 -21.06 -2.28 -8.02
N ARG A 692 -20.23 -2.19 -6.96
CA ARG A 692 -20.27 -1.11 -5.95
C ARG A 692 -19.52 0.15 -6.41
N LYS A 693 -18.35 -0.04 -7.02
CA LYS A 693 -17.49 1.03 -7.57
C LYS A 693 -17.10 0.62 -8.99
N GLY A 694 -17.11 1.53 -9.96
CA GLY A 694 -16.81 1.18 -11.34
C GLY A 694 -16.73 2.38 -12.28
N ASN A 695 -16.76 2.17 -13.59
CA ASN A 695 -16.76 3.26 -14.57
C ASN A 695 -17.80 3.07 -15.68
N LYS A 696 -17.96 4.06 -16.57
CA LYS A 696 -18.99 4.07 -17.63
C LYS A 696 -19.06 2.80 -18.50
N ILE A 697 -17.96 2.06 -18.74
CA ILE A 697 -18.03 0.86 -19.60
C ILE A 697 -18.71 -0.34 -18.91
N ARG A 698 -19.04 -0.25 -17.61
CA ARG A 698 -19.85 -1.27 -16.91
C ARG A 698 -21.26 -1.48 -17.50
N PHE A 699 -21.75 -0.51 -18.28
CA PHE A 699 -23.05 -0.55 -18.96
C PHE A 699 -22.93 -0.99 -20.44
N ALA A 700 -21.80 -1.56 -20.85
CA ALA A 700 -21.70 -2.26 -22.12
C ALA A 700 -22.29 -3.66 -21.97
N ASN A 701 -23.36 -3.97 -22.70
CA ASN A 701 -24.18 -5.15 -22.46
C ASN A 701 -23.56 -6.44 -23.05
N HIS A 702 -24.07 -7.58 -22.59
CA HIS A 702 -23.69 -8.88 -23.15
C HIS A 702 -24.17 -9.02 -24.61
N SER A 703 -23.31 -9.57 -25.47
CA SER A 703 -23.76 -10.14 -26.75
C SER A 703 -22.83 -11.26 -27.20
N VAL A 704 -23.41 -12.32 -27.76
CA VAL A 704 -22.70 -13.41 -28.46
C VAL A 704 -22.10 -12.93 -29.80
N ASN A 705 -22.65 -11.85 -30.38
CA ASN A 705 -22.14 -11.20 -31.59
C ASN A 705 -21.70 -9.74 -31.29
N PRO A 706 -20.70 -9.54 -30.40
CA PRO A 706 -20.37 -8.22 -29.88
C PRO A 706 -19.61 -7.35 -30.89
N ASN A 707 -19.73 -6.03 -30.76
CA ASN A 707 -18.90 -5.07 -31.49
C ASN A 707 -17.58 -4.73 -30.77
N CYS A 708 -17.44 -5.07 -29.48
CA CYS A 708 -16.21 -4.95 -28.69
C CYS A 708 -15.62 -6.32 -28.33
N TYR A 709 -14.41 -6.31 -27.74
CA TYR A 709 -13.83 -7.43 -27.02
C TYR A 709 -13.03 -6.91 -25.81
N ALA A 710 -13.03 -7.70 -24.73
CA ALA A 710 -12.18 -7.45 -23.57
C ALA A 710 -10.79 -8.09 -23.75
N LYS A 711 -9.78 -7.53 -23.08
CA LYS A 711 -8.43 -8.09 -23.04
C LYS A 711 -7.74 -7.67 -21.74
N VAL A 712 -7.45 -8.63 -20.86
CA VAL A 712 -6.53 -8.41 -19.74
C VAL A 712 -5.15 -8.09 -20.32
N MET A 713 -4.52 -7.03 -19.82
CA MET A 713 -3.15 -6.63 -20.19
C MET A 713 -2.32 -6.35 -18.94
N MET A 714 -1.03 -6.67 -19.01
CA MET A 714 -0.07 -6.33 -17.96
C MET A 714 0.48 -4.90 -18.21
N VAL A 715 0.27 -4.02 -17.23
CA VAL A 715 0.49 -2.57 -17.33
C VAL A 715 1.29 -2.10 -16.11
N ASN A 716 2.61 -1.90 -16.28
CA ASN A 716 3.54 -1.54 -15.20
C ASN A 716 3.44 -2.43 -13.94
N GLY A 717 3.25 -3.73 -14.11
CA GLY A 717 3.11 -4.69 -13.01
C GLY A 717 1.67 -4.94 -12.55
N ASP A 718 0.70 -4.16 -13.03
CA ASP A 718 -0.72 -4.33 -12.70
C ASP A 718 -1.47 -5.02 -13.85
N HIS A 719 -2.26 -6.05 -13.55
CA HIS A 719 -3.24 -6.58 -14.51
C HIS A 719 -4.42 -5.60 -14.63
N ARG A 720 -4.79 -5.21 -15.85
CA ARG A 720 -5.89 -4.26 -16.13
C ARG A 720 -6.69 -4.70 -17.36
N ILE A 721 -8.02 -4.60 -17.31
CA ILE A 721 -8.91 -5.05 -18.39
C ILE A 721 -9.14 -3.90 -19.38
N GLY A 722 -8.60 -4.02 -20.59
CA GLY A 722 -8.90 -3.08 -21.68
C GLY A 722 -10.07 -3.57 -22.55
N ILE A 723 -11.03 -2.69 -22.84
CA ILE A 723 -12.09 -2.91 -23.82
C ILE A 723 -11.70 -2.25 -25.15
N PHE A 724 -11.76 -3.03 -26.23
CA PHE A 724 -11.30 -2.66 -27.57
C PHE A 724 -12.38 -2.95 -28.61
N ALA A 725 -12.38 -2.22 -29.73
CA ALA A 725 -13.35 -2.44 -30.80
C ALA A 725 -13.01 -3.68 -31.66
N LYS A 726 -13.95 -4.64 -31.80
CA LYS A 726 -13.81 -5.88 -32.59
C LYS A 726 -13.95 -5.63 -34.11
N ARG A 727 -14.69 -4.58 -34.46
CA ARG A 727 -14.88 -4.01 -35.81
C ARG A 727 -14.72 -2.48 -35.76
N ALA A 728 -14.91 -1.78 -36.86
CA ALA A 728 -15.18 -0.34 -36.81
C ALA A 728 -16.57 -0.10 -36.19
N ILE A 729 -16.69 0.97 -35.39
CA ILE A 729 -17.90 1.37 -34.67
C ILE A 729 -18.20 2.83 -35.01
N GLN A 730 -19.45 3.12 -35.35
CA GLN A 730 -19.94 4.46 -35.71
C GLN A 730 -20.38 5.26 -34.48
N THR A 731 -20.52 6.58 -34.64
CA THR A 731 -21.14 7.45 -33.62
C THR A 731 -22.56 6.98 -33.29
N GLY A 732 -22.86 6.83 -32.01
CA GLY A 732 -24.19 6.48 -31.52
C GLY A 732 -24.50 4.98 -31.47
N GLU A 733 -23.57 4.09 -31.82
CA GLU A 733 -23.75 2.65 -31.59
C GLU A 733 -23.67 2.31 -30.09
N GLU A 734 -24.56 1.42 -29.61
CA GLU A 734 -24.42 0.75 -28.31
C GLU A 734 -23.23 -0.21 -28.33
N LEU A 735 -22.49 -0.31 -27.23
CA LEU A 735 -21.32 -1.16 -27.08
C LEU A 735 -21.67 -2.46 -26.37
N PHE A 736 -21.30 -3.58 -27.00
CA PHE A 736 -21.48 -4.92 -26.45
C PHE A 736 -20.16 -5.69 -26.42
N PHE A 737 -19.97 -6.53 -25.41
CA PHE A 737 -18.87 -7.50 -25.34
C PHE A 737 -19.40 -8.90 -24.95
N ASP A 738 -18.64 -9.95 -25.24
CA ASP A 738 -18.95 -11.29 -24.74
C ASP A 738 -18.52 -11.38 -23.27
N TYR A 739 -19.33 -11.97 -22.41
CA TYR A 739 -19.08 -12.05 -20.96
C TYR A 739 -18.28 -13.33 -20.58
N ARG A 740 -17.81 -14.08 -21.58
CA ARG A 740 -17.08 -15.35 -21.47
C ARG A 740 -15.59 -15.21 -21.77
#